data_AF-A0A1C3P731-F1
#
_entry.id   AF-A0A1C3P731-F1
#
_cell.length_a   1.000
_cell.length_b   1.000
_cell.length_c   1.000
_cell.angle_alpha   90.00
_cell.angle_beta   90.00
_cell.angle_gamma   90.00
#
_symmetry.space_group_name_H-M   'P 1'
#
loop_
_entity.id
_entity.type
_entity.pdbx_description
1 polymer ?
#
loop_
_entity_poly.entity_id
_entity_poly.type
_entity_poly.pdbx_seq_one_letter_code
_entity_poly.pdbx_strand_id
1 'polypeptide(L)'
;MVYFDVRPSAHLPTVELRVCDACPDVDIVILIAGLFRALVRRATLAIETGVPVPPQRTELLRAATWRAARSGIEGDLIDVAGAGPVPARDLLYRLVDEVRAELEHAGDWELIRDLTHYAVGRGSAAARQRRAFARRERLADVADLILAETREVAGAASPLAAAVASTRRPQPAGLLAGYQPEGFDEVVDADGAVRASYGSVIQTLDSLGAGVLAQRSDARGAEQISRGAVFRVSGEDAARPLPFDLVPRIVSGAEWSRLRAGLSQRVRALEAFLHDVYGEQSVLRDGVVPAWAVRDAPGMRAAGFDVPADAVRASVSGIDLVRDASGSWYVLEDNLRVPSGVAYAMEGRRLTRLILPELALPDGLMGVDGVPTLLHETLVAAAPTRAAGEPVVAVLTDGSDNSAHFEHTLLAEEMGVALVEPSDLVADDGPDGVVIHHLGRAGRRRVDVLYRRFDEDDLDTAVAADGRPLGPALVAAVRAGTLSLANAPGNGVADDKLLYAYVPQLISYYLGERPLLDDVHTYVCGDPDQCAHVLDHLDELVVKPADGYGGDGVLIGPQAGEAELAAVRRRILADPRRWIGQELVRLSTHPTWHEGRLLPCSVDLRAFVYLGARAVVAPVALTRVAPPGSLIVNSSRGGGSKDTWLLS
;
A
#
# COMPACT_ATOMS: atom_id res chain seq x y z
N MET A 1 -18.07 -44.87 -12.33
CA MET A 1 -16.81 -44.55 -11.60
C MET A 1 -16.05 -43.54 -12.45
N VAL A 2 -16.50 -42.28 -12.43
CA VAL A 2 -16.03 -41.16 -13.28
C VAL A 2 -15.93 -39.93 -12.38
N TYR A 3 -15.02 -39.96 -11.39
CA TYR A 3 -14.97 -38.91 -10.35
C TYR A 3 -13.55 -38.51 -9.91
N PHE A 4 -12.48 -38.97 -10.57
CA PHE A 4 -11.12 -38.79 -10.02
C PHE A 4 -10.07 -38.13 -10.92
N ASP A 5 -10.21 -38.14 -12.25
CA ASP A 5 -9.11 -37.71 -13.15
C ASP A 5 -9.31 -36.31 -13.75
N VAL A 6 -10.53 -35.98 -14.23
CA VAL A 6 -10.88 -34.65 -14.77
C VAL A 6 -12.29 -34.27 -14.31
N ARG A 7 -12.51 -33.03 -13.88
CA ARG A 7 -13.84 -32.55 -13.43
C ARG A 7 -14.03 -31.05 -13.67
N PRO A 8 -15.27 -30.55 -13.81
CA PRO A 8 -15.54 -29.13 -13.63
C PRO A 8 -15.19 -28.68 -12.21
N SER A 9 -14.66 -27.47 -12.07
CA SER A 9 -14.45 -26.88 -10.74
C SER A 9 -15.78 -26.55 -10.08
N ALA A 10 -15.86 -26.71 -8.75
CA ALA A 10 -17.07 -26.43 -7.98
C ALA A 10 -17.30 -24.93 -7.68
N HIS A 11 -16.28 -24.10 -7.93
CA HIS A 11 -16.27 -22.69 -7.54
C HIS A 11 -15.62 -21.77 -8.59
N LEU A 12 -15.00 -22.35 -9.64
CA LEU A 12 -14.42 -21.61 -10.75
C LEU A 12 -15.05 -22.08 -12.07
N PRO A 13 -15.14 -21.21 -13.10
CA PRO A 13 -15.59 -21.61 -14.43
C PRO A 13 -14.47 -22.34 -15.21
N THR A 14 -13.88 -23.37 -14.61
CA THR A 14 -12.72 -24.09 -15.12
C THR A 14 -12.92 -25.61 -15.10
N VAL A 15 -12.05 -26.34 -15.81
CA VAL A 15 -11.91 -27.79 -15.71
C VAL A 15 -10.63 -28.10 -14.96
N GLU A 16 -10.69 -28.99 -13.98
CA GLU A 16 -9.57 -29.42 -13.15
C GLU A 16 -9.08 -30.80 -13.61
N LEU A 17 -7.76 -30.95 -13.78
CA LEU A 17 -7.08 -32.21 -14.08
C LEU A 17 -6.30 -32.67 -12.85
N ARG A 18 -6.39 -33.95 -12.52
CA ARG A 18 -5.56 -34.59 -11.50
C ARG A 18 -4.34 -35.24 -12.14
N VAL A 19 -3.17 -34.73 -11.82
CA VAL A 19 -1.89 -35.30 -12.29
C VAL A 19 -1.46 -36.44 -11.38
N CYS A 20 -1.00 -37.56 -11.95
CA CYS A 20 -0.70 -38.80 -11.25
C CYS A 20 0.73 -38.88 -10.65
N ASP A 21 1.61 -37.92 -10.97
CA ASP A 21 3.00 -37.88 -10.51
C ASP A 21 3.29 -36.54 -9.80
N ALA A 22 4.24 -36.53 -8.88
CA ALA A 22 4.78 -35.28 -8.35
C ALA A 22 5.74 -34.70 -9.39
N CYS A 23 5.50 -33.48 -9.85
CA CYS A 23 6.32 -32.81 -10.85
C CYS A 23 7.31 -31.84 -10.17
N PRO A 24 8.56 -32.25 -9.87
CA PRO A 24 9.55 -31.36 -9.29
C PRO A 24 10.10 -30.34 -10.30
N ASP A 25 9.82 -30.53 -11.59
CA ASP A 25 10.31 -29.71 -12.70
C ASP A 25 9.17 -28.84 -13.25
N VAL A 26 9.36 -27.51 -13.19
CA VAL A 26 8.38 -26.51 -13.64
C VAL A 26 8.11 -26.60 -15.14
N ASP A 27 9.11 -26.98 -15.94
CA ASP A 27 8.99 -27.14 -17.40
C ASP A 27 7.94 -28.21 -17.74
N ILE A 28 7.89 -29.27 -16.95
CA ILE A 28 6.91 -30.35 -17.11
C ILE A 28 5.52 -29.90 -16.66
N VAL A 29 5.42 -29.07 -15.61
CA VAL A 29 4.14 -28.50 -15.17
C VAL A 29 3.55 -27.60 -16.26
N ILE A 30 4.37 -26.74 -16.87
CA ILE A 30 3.96 -25.86 -17.97
C ILE A 30 3.53 -26.68 -19.19
N LEU A 31 4.29 -27.72 -19.55
CA LEU A 31 3.92 -28.65 -20.62
C LEU A 31 2.53 -29.25 -20.41
N ILE A 32 2.28 -29.79 -19.21
CA ILE A 32 0.98 -30.39 -18.87
C ILE A 32 -0.14 -29.34 -18.94
N ALA A 33 0.09 -28.15 -18.40
CA ALA A 33 -0.89 -27.08 -18.40
C ALA A 33 -1.25 -26.61 -19.82
N GLY A 34 -0.25 -26.41 -20.69
CA GLY A 34 -0.45 -26.00 -22.09
C GLY A 34 -1.21 -27.05 -22.90
N LEU A 35 -0.82 -28.32 -22.79
CA LEU A 35 -1.52 -29.43 -23.44
C LEU A 35 -2.96 -29.59 -22.94
N PHE A 36 -3.17 -29.47 -21.63
CA PHE A 36 -4.51 -29.57 -21.05
C PHE A 36 -5.42 -28.43 -21.54
N ARG A 37 -4.91 -27.20 -21.57
CA ARG A 37 -5.62 -26.04 -22.12
C ARG A 37 -6.00 -26.25 -23.59
N ALA A 38 -5.06 -26.71 -24.42
CA ALA A 38 -5.29 -26.98 -25.83
C ALA A 38 -6.35 -28.07 -26.04
N LEU A 39 -6.30 -29.15 -25.27
CA LEU A 39 -7.29 -30.23 -25.32
C LEU A 39 -8.69 -29.78 -24.91
N VAL A 40 -8.80 -28.98 -23.84
CA VAL A 40 -10.08 -28.40 -23.41
C VAL A 40 -10.63 -27.48 -24.49
N ARG A 41 -9.80 -26.61 -25.08
CA ARG A 41 -10.22 -25.72 -26.17
C ARG A 41 -10.73 -26.49 -27.37
N ARG A 42 -10.01 -27.54 -27.80
CA ARG A 42 -10.42 -28.42 -28.91
C ARG A 42 -11.74 -29.11 -28.62
N ALA A 43 -11.91 -29.65 -27.41
CA ALA A 43 -13.15 -30.30 -26.99
C ALA A 43 -14.35 -29.33 -26.97
N THR A 44 -14.15 -28.11 -26.44
CA THR A 44 -15.18 -27.07 -26.45
C THR A 44 -15.58 -26.69 -27.87
N LEU A 45 -14.61 -26.48 -28.76
CA LEU A 45 -14.89 -26.15 -30.17
C LEU A 45 -15.64 -27.28 -30.88
N ALA A 46 -15.29 -28.54 -30.62
CA ALA A 46 -15.99 -29.70 -31.17
C ALA A 46 -17.46 -29.74 -30.71
N ILE A 47 -17.74 -29.41 -29.45
CA ILE A 47 -19.11 -29.30 -28.92
C ILE A 47 -19.87 -28.15 -29.59
N GLU A 48 -19.27 -26.97 -29.67
CA GLU A 48 -19.87 -25.77 -30.27
C GLU A 48 -20.21 -25.98 -31.75
N THR A 49 -19.40 -26.75 -32.46
CA THR A 49 -19.57 -27.05 -33.90
C THR A 49 -20.39 -28.31 -34.18
N GLY A 50 -20.92 -28.97 -33.13
CA GLY A 50 -21.79 -30.14 -33.26
C GLY A 50 -21.09 -31.42 -33.71
N VAL A 51 -19.77 -31.54 -33.48
CA VAL A 51 -19.02 -32.76 -33.78
C VAL A 51 -19.42 -33.86 -32.77
N PRO A 52 -19.89 -35.04 -33.23
CA PRO A 52 -20.31 -36.11 -32.35
C PRO A 52 -19.13 -36.71 -31.58
N VAL A 53 -19.35 -37.00 -30.30
CA VAL A 53 -18.35 -37.65 -29.44
C VAL A 53 -18.10 -39.08 -29.94
N PRO A 54 -16.85 -39.48 -30.25
CA PRO A 54 -16.57 -40.84 -30.71
C PRO A 54 -16.91 -41.86 -29.60
N PRO A 55 -17.50 -43.02 -29.95
CA PRO A 55 -17.79 -44.05 -28.96
C PRO A 55 -16.49 -44.66 -28.43
N GLN A 56 -16.26 -44.54 -27.11
CA GLN A 56 -15.05 -45.06 -26.45
C GLN A 56 -15.39 -46.23 -25.54
N ARG A 57 -14.59 -47.31 -25.63
CA ARG A 57 -14.71 -48.47 -24.74
C ARG A 57 -14.08 -48.16 -23.39
N THR A 58 -14.87 -48.20 -22.32
CA THR A 58 -14.40 -47.88 -20.95
C THR A 58 -13.25 -48.80 -20.51
N GLU A 59 -13.25 -50.06 -20.94
CA GLU A 59 -12.18 -51.02 -20.63
C GLU A 59 -10.84 -50.58 -21.23
N LEU A 60 -10.87 -50.03 -22.45
CA LEU A 60 -9.69 -49.55 -23.16
C LEU A 60 -9.11 -48.31 -22.48
N LEU A 61 -9.96 -47.36 -22.07
CA LEU A 61 -9.54 -46.17 -21.33
C LEU A 61 -8.90 -46.54 -19.99
N ARG A 62 -9.50 -47.46 -19.23
CA ARG A 62 -8.91 -47.96 -17.97
C ARG A 62 -7.57 -48.64 -18.18
N ALA A 63 -7.45 -49.45 -19.23
CA ALA A 63 -6.19 -50.10 -19.58
C ALA A 63 -5.13 -49.05 -19.96
N ALA A 64 -5.49 -48.01 -20.70
CA ALA A 64 -4.60 -46.93 -21.09
C ALA A 64 -4.09 -46.15 -19.87
N THR A 65 -5.00 -45.74 -18.97
CA THR A 65 -4.63 -45.04 -17.72
C THR A 65 -3.71 -45.89 -16.85
N TRP A 66 -4.04 -47.18 -16.66
CA TRP A 66 -3.20 -48.08 -15.86
C TRP A 66 -1.81 -48.25 -16.49
N ARG A 67 -1.75 -48.43 -17.81
CA ARG A 67 -0.48 -48.58 -18.53
C ARG A 67 0.37 -47.32 -18.43
N ALA A 68 -0.23 -46.14 -18.57
CA ALA A 68 0.44 -44.85 -18.41
C ALA A 68 1.00 -44.68 -16.98
N ALA A 69 0.20 -44.98 -15.95
CA ALA A 69 0.64 -44.89 -14.56
C ALA A 69 1.80 -45.86 -14.23
N ARG A 70 1.78 -47.07 -14.79
CA ARG A 70 2.83 -48.08 -14.56
C ARG A 70 4.13 -47.79 -15.29
N SER A 71 4.02 -47.43 -16.57
CA SER A 71 5.15 -47.40 -17.50
C SER A 71 5.71 -46.00 -17.76
N GLY A 72 4.96 -44.95 -17.41
CA GLY A 72 5.35 -43.57 -17.68
C GLY A 72 5.60 -43.33 -19.17
N ILE A 73 6.55 -42.45 -19.46
CA ILE A 73 6.98 -42.13 -20.83
C ILE A 73 8.14 -43.03 -21.32
N GLU A 74 8.59 -43.96 -20.47
CA GLU A 74 9.68 -44.90 -20.76
C GLU A 74 9.24 -46.17 -21.50
N GLY A 75 7.94 -46.47 -21.53
CA GLY A 75 7.42 -47.71 -22.11
C GLY A 75 6.38 -47.48 -23.20
N ASP A 76 5.63 -48.54 -23.53
CA ASP A 76 4.52 -48.44 -24.47
C ASP A 76 3.25 -47.99 -23.74
N LEU A 77 2.51 -47.06 -24.37
CA LEU A 77 1.16 -46.65 -24.01
C LEU A 77 0.14 -47.34 -24.91
N ILE A 78 -1.13 -47.26 -24.55
CA ILE A 78 -2.22 -47.82 -25.37
C ILE A 78 -2.78 -46.71 -26.25
N ASP A 79 -2.70 -46.89 -27.56
CA ASP A 79 -3.40 -46.04 -28.52
C ASP A 79 -4.88 -46.40 -28.50
N VAL A 80 -5.69 -45.48 -27.98
CA VAL A 80 -7.14 -45.68 -27.82
C VAL A 80 -7.86 -45.67 -29.19
N ALA A 81 -7.30 -44.99 -30.19
CA ALA A 81 -7.87 -44.93 -31.54
C ALA A 81 -7.41 -46.12 -32.42
N GLY A 82 -6.14 -46.51 -32.30
CA GLY A 82 -5.54 -47.63 -33.06
C GLY A 82 -5.67 -49.01 -32.41
N ALA A 83 -6.11 -49.08 -31.16
CA ALA A 83 -6.32 -50.30 -30.36
C ALA A 83 -5.07 -51.21 -30.23
N GLY A 84 -3.91 -50.63 -29.91
CA GLY A 84 -2.66 -51.38 -29.71
C GLY A 84 -1.60 -50.64 -28.89
N PRO A 85 -0.53 -51.34 -28.45
CA PRO A 85 0.59 -50.71 -27.77
C PRO A 85 1.45 -49.87 -28.74
N VAL A 86 1.78 -48.65 -28.34
CA VAL A 86 2.61 -47.71 -29.11
C VAL A 86 3.64 -47.08 -28.16
N PRO A 87 4.90 -46.86 -28.58
CA PRO A 87 5.88 -46.17 -27.74
C PRO A 87 5.34 -44.82 -27.25
N ALA A 88 5.50 -44.53 -25.95
CA ALA A 88 4.93 -43.32 -25.34
C ALA A 88 5.33 -42.04 -26.08
N ARG A 89 6.60 -41.95 -26.49
CA ARG A 89 7.14 -40.80 -27.24
C ARG A 89 6.37 -40.53 -28.53
N ASP A 90 6.01 -41.58 -29.27
CA ASP A 90 5.38 -41.47 -30.58
C ASP A 90 3.92 -41.01 -30.41
N LEU A 91 3.26 -41.50 -29.34
CA LEU A 91 1.92 -41.07 -28.96
C LEU A 91 1.89 -39.62 -28.46
N LEU A 92 2.91 -39.18 -27.71
CA LEU A 92 3.03 -37.80 -27.23
C LEU A 92 3.25 -36.80 -28.37
N TYR A 93 4.17 -37.09 -29.31
CA TYR A 93 4.37 -36.21 -30.47
C TYR A 93 3.12 -36.11 -31.33
N ARG A 94 2.43 -37.24 -31.56
CA ARG A 94 1.14 -37.23 -32.27
C ARG A 94 0.10 -36.39 -31.56
N LEU A 95 -0.02 -36.50 -30.23
CA LEU A 95 -0.95 -35.69 -29.43
C LEU A 95 -0.66 -34.19 -29.59
N VAL A 96 0.61 -33.79 -29.51
CA VAL A 96 1.03 -32.38 -29.64
C VAL A 96 0.74 -31.86 -31.05
N ASP A 97 1.05 -32.63 -32.09
CA ASP A 97 0.71 -32.28 -33.47
C ASP A 97 -0.81 -32.17 -33.69
N GLU A 98 -1.59 -33.05 -33.06
CA GLU A 98 -3.05 -33.05 -33.15
C GLU A 98 -3.72 -31.84 -32.51
N VAL A 99 -3.08 -31.19 -31.53
CA VAL A 99 -3.59 -29.94 -30.89
C VAL A 99 -2.81 -28.71 -31.32
N ARG A 100 -2.06 -28.81 -32.41
CA ARG A 100 -1.20 -27.73 -32.91
C ARG A 100 -1.95 -26.44 -33.19
N ALA A 101 -3.13 -26.52 -33.80
CA ALA A 101 -3.90 -25.33 -34.14
C ALA A 101 -4.30 -24.53 -32.89
N GLU A 102 -4.69 -25.23 -31.81
CA GLU A 102 -5.03 -24.62 -30.53
C GLU A 102 -3.80 -24.03 -29.83
N LEU A 103 -2.66 -24.71 -29.92
CA LEU A 103 -1.38 -24.21 -29.39
C LEU A 103 -0.87 -22.99 -30.17
N GLU A 104 -0.97 -22.98 -31.49
CA GLU A 104 -0.60 -21.83 -32.32
C GLU A 104 -1.52 -20.63 -32.05
N HIS A 105 -2.83 -20.86 -31.88
CA HIS A 105 -3.78 -19.82 -31.50
C HIS A 105 -3.48 -19.20 -30.13
N ALA A 106 -2.98 -19.99 -29.18
CA ALA A 106 -2.58 -19.53 -27.86
C ALA A 106 -1.15 -18.93 -27.82
N GLY A 107 -0.40 -19.01 -28.92
CA GLY A 107 1.01 -18.57 -28.96
C GLY A 107 2.00 -19.54 -28.27
N ASP A 108 1.57 -20.75 -27.92
CA ASP A 108 2.36 -21.69 -27.12
C ASP A 108 3.12 -22.74 -27.96
N TRP A 109 2.87 -22.81 -29.27
CA TRP A 109 3.30 -23.95 -30.09
C TRP A 109 4.78 -24.28 -29.95
N GLU A 110 5.65 -23.28 -30.11
CA GLU A 110 7.11 -23.48 -30.05
C GLU A 110 7.55 -23.96 -28.66
N LEU A 111 7.04 -23.31 -27.61
CA LEU A 111 7.34 -23.67 -26.23
C LEU A 111 6.89 -25.10 -25.90
N ILE A 112 5.65 -25.46 -26.22
CA ILE A 112 5.10 -26.78 -25.90
C ILE A 112 5.74 -27.89 -26.73
N ARG A 113 6.08 -27.62 -28.00
CA ARG A 113 6.88 -28.55 -28.82
C ARG A 113 8.24 -28.81 -28.19
N ASP A 114 8.95 -27.76 -27.79
CA ASP A 114 10.30 -27.87 -27.27
C ASP A 114 10.31 -28.53 -25.88
N LEU A 115 9.34 -28.18 -25.03
CA LEU A 115 9.11 -28.85 -23.74
C LEU A 115 8.74 -30.33 -23.90
N THR A 116 8.01 -30.69 -24.96
CA THR A 116 7.71 -32.11 -25.27
C THR A 116 8.99 -32.86 -25.62
N HIS A 117 9.86 -32.29 -26.46
CA HIS A 117 11.16 -32.89 -26.77
C HIS A 117 12.03 -33.04 -25.52
N TYR A 118 12.06 -32.02 -24.68
CA TYR A 118 12.77 -32.04 -23.41
C TYR A 118 12.25 -33.13 -22.46
N ALA A 119 10.94 -33.23 -22.28
CA ALA A 119 10.30 -34.24 -21.43
C ALA A 119 10.64 -35.67 -21.88
N VAL A 120 10.53 -35.94 -23.19
CA VAL A 120 10.86 -37.25 -23.79
C VAL A 120 12.34 -37.58 -23.61
N GLY A 121 13.24 -36.60 -23.81
CA GLY A 121 14.69 -36.80 -23.66
C GLY A 121 15.11 -37.05 -22.22
N ARG A 122 14.45 -36.39 -21.25
CA ARG A 122 14.78 -36.48 -19.82
C ARG A 122 14.17 -37.70 -19.12
N GLY A 123 13.01 -38.17 -19.58
CA GLY A 123 12.22 -39.21 -18.92
C GLY A 123 11.43 -38.68 -17.72
N SER A 124 10.48 -39.48 -17.23
CA SER A 124 9.59 -39.16 -16.10
C SER A 124 10.35 -38.98 -14.78
N ALA A 125 9.78 -38.18 -13.88
CA ALA A 125 10.34 -37.96 -12.54
C ALA A 125 10.47 -39.30 -11.79
N ALA A 126 9.42 -40.12 -11.81
CA ALA A 126 9.44 -41.45 -11.22
C ALA A 126 10.57 -42.35 -11.77
N ALA A 127 10.85 -42.32 -13.08
CA ALA A 127 11.94 -43.10 -13.65
C ALA A 127 13.32 -42.56 -13.24
N ARG A 128 13.49 -41.24 -13.17
CA ARG A 128 14.74 -40.63 -12.67
C ARG A 128 15.01 -40.98 -11.21
N GLN A 129 13.99 -40.92 -10.35
CA GLN A 129 14.10 -41.32 -8.95
C GLN A 129 14.45 -42.81 -8.81
N ARG A 130 13.81 -43.70 -9.59
CA ARG A 130 14.17 -45.12 -9.62
C ARG A 130 15.62 -45.34 -10.08
N ARG A 131 16.09 -44.59 -11.09
CA ARG A 131 17.49 -44.63 -11.55
C ARG A 131 18.47 -44.12 -10.50
N ALA A 132 18.13 -43.05 -9.78
CA ALA A 132 18.95 -42.50 -8.70
C ALA A 132 19.09 -43.52 -7.56
N PHE A 133 17.96 -44.10 -7.13
CA PHE A 133 17.95 -45.17 -6.13
C PHE A 133 18.76 -46.38 -6.58
N ALA A 134 18.57 -46.87 -7.81
CA ALA A 134 19.23 -48.07 -8.32
C ALA A 134 20.78 -47.97 -8.40
N ARG A 135 21.37 -46.77 -8.31
CA ARG A 135 22.84 -46.60 -8.36
C ARG A 135 23.54 -47.09 -7.09
N ARG A 136 22.95 -46.86 -5.92
CA ARG A 136 23.56 -47.20 -4.61
C ARG A 136 22.57 -47.77 -3.59
N GLU A 137 21.30 -47.89 -3.99
CA GLU A 137 20.16 -48.35 -3.17
C GLU A 137 19.95 -47.50 -1.90
N ARG A 138 20.18 -46.19 -1.98
CA ARG A 138 19.98 -45.24 -0.88
C ARG A 138 18.87 -44.25 -1.21
N LEU A 139 17.95 -44.06 -0.26
CA LEU A 139 16.89 -43.04 -0.38
C LEU A 139 17.46 -41.62 -0.39
N ALA A 140 18.63 -41.39 0.20
CA ALA A 140 19.31 -40.11 0.17
C ALA A 140 19.63 -39.65 -1.27
N ASP A 141 20.04 -40.56 -2.17
CA ASP A 141 20.31 -40.19 -3.57
C ASP A 141 19.04 -39.70 -4.30
N VAL A 142 17.85 -40.14 -3.86
CA VAL A 142 16.55 -39.66 -4.37
C VAL A 142 16.23 -38.28 -3.79
N ALA A 143 16.45 -38.07 -2.49
CA ALA A 143 16.26 -36.78 -1.84
C ALA A 143 17.18 -35.70 -2.43
N ASP A 144 18.45 -36.03 -2.65
CA ASP A 144 19.44 -35.14 -3.27
C ASP A 144 19.02 -34.77 -4.70
N LEU A 145 18.52 -35.73 -5.48
CA LEU A 145 17.98 -35.47 -6.82
C LEU A 145 16.80 -34.49 -6.76
N ILE A 146 15.83 -34.71 -5.88
CA ILE A 146 14.65 -33.84 -5.77
C ILE A 146 15.02 -32.46 -5.24
N LEU A 147 15.96 -32.36 -4.30
CA LEU A 147 16.48 -31.08 -3.82
C LEU A 147 17.22 -30.33 -4.93
N ALA A 148 18.00 -31.02 -5.76
CA ALA A 148 18.66 -30.40 -6.90
C ALA A 148 17.63 -29.91 -7.93
N GLU A 149 16.64 -30.74 -8.27
CA GLU A 149 15.59 -30.38 -9.25
C GLU A 149 14.67 -29.25 -8.75
N THR A 150 14.50 -29.06 -7.44
CA THR A 150 13.64 -28.00 -6.88
C THR A 150 14.38 -26.72 -6.45
N ARG A 151 15.70 -26.78 -6.19
CA ARG A 151 16.52 -25.61 -5.81
C ARG A 151 17.14 -24.88 -6.99
N GLU A 152 17.52 -25.61 -8.04
CA GLU A 152 17.96 -24.95 -9.28
C GLU A 152 16.72 -24.52 -10.06
N VAL A 153 16.40 -23.22 -10.03
CA VAL A 153 15.64 -22.63 -11.13
C VAL A 153 16.54 -22.72 -12.37
N ALA A 154 16.38 -23.82 -13.09
CA ALA A 154 16.84 -24.05 -14.46
C ALA A 154 18.31 -23.68 -14.78
N GLY A 155 19.25 -24.58 -14.49
CA GLY A 155 20.59 -24.52 -15.09
C GLY A 155 20.54 -24.81 -16.60
N ALA A 156 20.98 -23.85 -17.43
CA ALA A 156 21.51 -23.87 -18.82
C ALA A 156 20.94 -24.80 -19.92
N ALA A 157 20.02 -25.73 -19.65
CA ALA A 157 19.50 -26.72 -20.59
C ALA A 157 17.95 -26.82 -20.59
N SER A 158 17.27 -25.98 -19.80
CA SER A 158 15.81 -25.85 -19.83
C SER A 158 15.39 -25.08 -21.09
N PRO A 159 14.45 -25.59 -21.90
CA PRO A 159 13.85 -24.83 -22.99
C PRO A 159 13.12 -23.58 -22.50
N LEU A 160 12.55 -23.60 -21.29
CA LEU A 160 11.97 -22.41 -20.68
C LEU A 160 13.05 -21.40 -20.32
N ALA A 161 14.15 -21.80 -19.68
CA ALA A 161 15.25 -20.88 -19.39
C ALA A 161 15.92 -20.35 -20.67
N ALA A 162 15.99 -21.17 -21.72
CA ALA A 162 16.48 -20.74 -23.04
C ALA A 162 15.47 -19.81 -23.74
N ALA A 163 14.16 -20.08 -23.65
CA ALA A 163 13.11 -19.20 -24.14
C ALA A 163 13.14 -17.86 -23.38
N VAL A 164 13.22 -17.88 -22.05
CA VAL A 164 13.36 -16.71 -21.17
C VAL A 164 14.68 -15.94 -21.42
N ALA A 165 15.78 -16.64 -21.71
CA ALA A 165 17.05 -16.01 -22.07
C ALA A 165 17.11 -15.51 -23.53
N SER A 166 16.34 -16.11 -24.44
CA SER A 166 16.30 -15.80 -25.88
C SER A 166 15.18 -14.84 -26.27
N THR A 167 14.14 -14.70 -25.44
CA THR A 167 13.31 -13.51 -25.42
C THR A 167 14.24 -12.37 -25.07
N ARG A 168 14.58 -11.54 -26.07
CA ARG A 168 14.92 -10.15 -25.81
C ARG A 168 13.95 -9.69 -24.74
N ARG A 169 14.46 -9.26 -23.57
CA ARG A 169 13.67 -8.52 -22.57
C ARG A 169 12.72 -7.64 -23.37
N PRO A 170 11.39 -7.80 -23.26
CA PRO A 170 10.51 -6.87 -23.94
C PRO A 170 10.90 -5.50 -23.40
N GLN A 171 11.59 -4.72 -24.23
CA GLN A 171 11.88 -3.35 -23.84
C GLN A 171 10.52 -2.70 -23.72
N PRO A 172 10.23 -2.01 -22.61
CA PRO A 172 9.00 -1.27 -22.52
C PRO A 172 8.88 -0.39 -23.78
N ALA A 173 7.76 -0.51 -24.48
CA ALA A 173 7.47 0.21 -25.71
C ALA A 173 6.63 1.45 -25.40
N GLY A 174 6.39 2.30 -26.41
CA GLY A 174 5.56 3.49 -26.22
C GLY A 174 6.17 4.48 -25.22
N LEU A 175 5.34 4.98 -24.29
CA LEU A 175 5.73 5.97 -23.27
C LEU A 175 6.69 5.42 -22.22
N LEU A 176 6.74 4.11 -22.05
CA LEU A 176 7.71 3.45 -21.17
C LEU A 176 9.03 3.15 -21.89
N ALA A 177 9.24 3.57 -23.14
CA ALA A 177 10.51 3.40 -23.82
C ALA A 177 11.69 3.99 -23.03
N GLY A 178 12.65 3.15 -22.64
CA GLY A 178 13.78 3.53 -21.80
C GLY A 178 13.47 3.65 -20.31
N TYR A 179 12.29 3.24 -19.86
CA TYR A 179 11.91 3.16 -18.46
C TYR A 179 12.71 2.07 -17.75
N GLN A 180 13.52 2.45 -16.76
CA GLN A 180 14.40 1.54 -16.02
C GLN A 180 14.30 1.81 -14.51
N PRO A 181 13.46 1.06 -13.78
CA PRO A 181 13.43 1.14 -12.33
C PRO A 181 14.67 0.48 -11.73
N GLU A 182 15.21 1.05 -10.65
CA GLU A 182 16.38 0.53 -9.93
C GLU A 182 16.02 -0.55 -8.88
N GLY A 183 14.72 -0.77 -8.65
CA GLY A 183 14.19 -1.70 -7.65
C GLY A 183 12.79 -2.18 -8.00
N PHE A 184 11.98 -2.49 -6.97
CA PHE A 184 10.59 -2.88 -7.19
C PHE A 184 9.78 -1.73 -7.76
N ASP A 185 9.20 -1.97 -8.94
CA ASP A 185 8.26 -1.05 -9.57
C ASP A 185 6.84 -1.60 -9.51
N GLU A 186 5.89 -0.71 -9.20
CA GLU A 186 4.49 -1.07 -9.04
C GLU A 186 3.75 -1.31 -10.38
N VAL A 187 4.35 -0.90 -11.51
CA VAL A 187 3.74 -0.98 -12.84
C VAL A 187 4.49 -1.91 -13.77
N VAL A 188 5.82 -1.91 -13.69
CA VAL A 188 6.71 -2.74 -14.51
C VAL A 188 7.30 -3.86 -13.65
N ASP A 189 7.33 -5.09 -14.16
CA ASP A 189 7.97 -6.21 -13.46
C ASP A 189 9.49 -6.27 -13.74
N ALA A 190 10.17 -7.24 -13.12
CA ALA A 190 11.61 -7.41 -13.24
C ALA A 190 12.07 -7.74 -14.69
N ASP A 191 11.15 -8.24 -15.53
CA ASP A 191 11.42 -8.59 -16.92
C ASP A 191 11.17 -7.41 -17.88
N GLY A 192 10.66 -6.29 -17.36
CA GLY A 192 10.34 -5.08 -18.13
C GLY A 192 8.91 -5.07 -18.70
N ALA A 193 8.08 -6.06 -18.34
CA ALA A 193 6.70 -6.14 -18.79
C ALA A 193 5.77 -5.34 -17.87
N VAL A 194 4.71 -4.77 -18.46
CA VAL A 194 3.67 -4.09 -17.69
C VAL A 194 2.84 -5.12 -16.94
N ARG A 195 2.72 -4.94 -15.61
CA ARG A 195 1.90 -5.78 -14.74
C ARG A 195 0.44 -5.75 -15.18
N ALA A 196 -0.23 -6.89 -15.07
CA ALA A 196 -1.60 -7.07 -15.58
C ALA A 196 -2.61 -6.02 -15.08
N SER A 197 -2.50 -5.58 -13.82
CA SER A 197 -3.37 -4.56 -13.23
C SER A 197 -3.25 -3.18 -13.90
N TYR A 198 -2.14 -2.91 -14.59
CA TYR A 198 -1.86 -1.64 -15.25
C TYR A 198 -1.96 -1.69 -16.78
N GLY A 199 -2.21 -2.88 -17.36
CA GLY A 199 -2.24 -3.05 -18.82
C GLY A 199 -3.18 -2.07 -19.51
N SER A 200 -4.41 -1.90 -19.01
CA SER A 200 -5.39 -0.96 -19.57
C SER A 200 -4.96 0.51 -19.42
N VAL A 201 -4.42 0.89 -18.25
CA VAL A 201 -3.96 2.25 -17.99
C VAL A 201 -2.83 2.61 -18.96
N ILE A 202 -1.78 1.78 -19.05
CA ILE A 202 -0.64 2.06 -19.92
C ILE A 202 -1.05 2.03 -21.39
N GLN A 203 -1.90 1.09 -21.82
CA GLN A 203 -2.40 1.05 -23.19
C GLN A 203 -3.17 2.31 -23.58
N THR A 204 -4.02 2.84 -22.68
CA THR A 204 -4.74 4.09 -22.92
C THR A 204 -3.79 5.28 -22.99
N LEU A 205 -2.82 5.39 -22.08
CA LEU A 205 -1.84 6.47 -22.09
C LEU A 205 -0.98 6.44 -23.38
N ASP A 206 -0.53 5.26 -23.80
CA ASP A 206 0.21 5.06 -25.06
C ASP A 206 -0.63 5.47 -26.28
N SER A 207 -1.93 5.14 -26.27
CA SER A 207 -2.85 5.49 -27.36
C SER A 207 -3.10 6.99 -27.47
N LEU A 208 -3.12 7.72 -26.34
CA LEU A 208 -3.20 9.18 -26.32
C LEU A 208 -1.88 9.82 -26.81
N GLY A 209 -0.75 9.23 -26.44
CA GLY A 209 0.58 9.68 -26.82
C GLY A 209 1.05 10.95 -26.10
N ALA A 210 2.36 11.21 -26.18
CA ALA A 210 3.02 12.22 -25.36
C ALA A 210 2.51 13.66 -25.58
N GLY A 211 2.16 14.01 -26.82
CA GLY A 211 1.66 15.35 -27.15
C GLY A 211 0.30 15.66 -26.50
N VAL A 212 -0.61 14.69 -26.48
CA VAL A 212 -1.91 14.86 -25.82
C VAL A 212 -1.73 14.90 -24.31
N LEU A 213 -0.90 14.03 -23.74
CA LEU A 213 -0.63 14.02 -22.30
C LEU A 213 0.00 15.33 -21.81
N ALA A 214 0.88 15.95 -22.60
CA ALA A 214 1.39 17.29 -22.31
C ALA A 214 0.25 18.33 -22.23
N GLN A 215 -0.66 18.33 -23.21
CA GLN A 215 -1.84 19.23 -23.20
C GLN A 215 -2.76 18.94 -22.01
N ARG A 216 -2.95 17.68 -21.62
CA ARG A 216 -3.74 17.32 -20.42
C ARG A 216 -3.07 17.80 -19.13
N SER A 217 -1.74 17.74 -19.04
CA SER A 217 -0.98 18.29 -17.91
C SER A 217 -1.15 19.80 -17.77
N ASP A 218 -1.18 20.54 -18.90
CA ASP A 218 -1.43 21.98 -18.89
C ASP A 218 -2.88 22.31 -18.48
N ALA A 219 -3.86 21.58 -19.04
CA ALA A 219 -5.27 21.73 -18.69
C ALA A 219 -5.54 21.44 -17.21
N ARG A 220 -4.89 20.41 -16.65
CA ARG A 220 -4.91 20.10 -15.22
C ARG A 220 -4.43 21.29 -14.39
N GLY A 221 -3.28 21.88 -14.75
CA GLY A 221 -2.73 23.02 -14.03
C GLY A 221 -3.69 24.21 -14.01
N ALA A 222 -4.34 24.51 -15.15
CA ALA A 222 -5.33 25.57 -15.23
C ALA A 222 -6.58 25.31 -14.36
N GLU A 223 -7.06 24.07 -14.33
CA GLU A 223 -8.20 23.67 -13.49
C GLU A 223 -7.88 23.75 -11.99
N GLN A 224 -6.67 23.35 -11.58
CA GLN A 224 -6.25 23.45 -10.18
C GLN A 224 -6.19 24.91 -9.71
N ILE A 225 -5.68 25.80 -10.55
CA ILE A 225 -5.65 27.25 -10.27
C ILE A 225 -7.07 27.81 -10.15
N SER A 226 -7.97 27.44 -11.05
CA SER A 226 -9.35 27.98 -11.08
C SER A 226 -10.14 27.64 -9.80
N ARG A 227 -9.83 26.51 -9.16
CA ARG A 227 -10.45 26.03 -7.91
C ARG A 227 -9.68 26.37 -6.65
N GLY A 228 -8.54 27.04 -6.77
CA GLY A 228 -7.68 27.36 -5.62
C GLY A 228 -6.94 26.16 -5.03
N ALA A 229 -6.80 25.05 -5.77
CA ALA A 229 -5.96 23.91 -5.41
C ALA A 229 -4.47 24.24 -5.70
N VAL A 230 -3.98 25.25 -5.01
CA VAL A 230 -2.65 25.86 -5.21
C VAL A 230 -1.85 25.85 -3.91
N PHE A 231 -0.53 25.91 -4.02
CA PHE A 231 0.37 26.17 -2.90
C PHE A 231 1.16 27.46 -3.15
N ARG A 232 1.56 28.13 -2.07
CA ARG A 232 2.49 29.26 -2.12
C ARG A 232 3.85 28.79 -1.61
N VAL A 233 4.91 29.08 -2.36
CA VAL A 233 6.29 28.87 -1.89
C VAL A 233 6.70 30.09 -1.08
N SER A 234 7.32 29.87 0.09
CA SER A 234 7.80 30.97 0.93
C SER A 234 8.75 31.89 0.14
N GLY A 235 8.38 33.17 0.03
CA GLY A 235 9.14 34.19 -0.71
C GLY A 235 8.70 34.42 -2.16
N GLU A 236 7.69 33.69 -2.65
CA GLU A 236 7.05 33.96 -3.94
C GLU A 236 5.62 34.48 -3.77
N ASP A 237 5.27 35.55 -4.48
CA ASP A 237 3.90 36.10 -4.48
C ASP A 237 2.92 35.26 -5.30
N ALA A 238 3.42 34.41 -6.21
CA ALA A 238 2.60 33.66 -7.16
C ALA A 238 2.23 32.27 -6.63
N ALA A 239 0.93 31.99 -6.57
CA ALA A 239 0.42 30.66 -6.27
C ALA A 239 0.69 29.68 -7.43
N ARG A 240 1.14 28.47 -7.12
CA ARG A 240 1.43 27.41 -8.10
C ARG A 240 0.43 26.27 -7.95
N PRO A 241 0.00 25.61 -9.05
CA PRO A 241 -0.87 24.44 -8.95
C PRO A 241 -0.13 23.32 -8.22
N LEU A 242 -0.84 22.61 -7.34
CA LEU A 242 -0.26 21.46 -6.65
C LEU A 242 0.22 20.41 -7.64
N PRO A 243 1.47 19.91 -7.55
CA PRO A 243 1.95 18.93 -8.52
C PRO A 243 1.11 17.65 -8.41
N PHE A 244 0.49 17.25 -9.51
CA PHE A 244 -0.37 16.08 -9.59
C PHE A 244 -0.03 15.30 -10.85
N ASP A 245 0.30 14.03 -10.69
CA ASP A 245 0.72 13.18 -11.79
C ASP A 245 -0.45 12.49 -12.50
N LEU A 246 -0.27 12.23 -13.80
CA LEU A 246 -1.30 11.69 -14.68
C LEU A 246 -1.53 10.17 -14.52
N VAL A 247 -0.58 9.44 -13.93
CA VAL A 247 -0.66 7.99 -13.82
C VAL A 247 -1.23 7.61 -12.45
N PRO A 248 -2.46 7.07 -12.38
CA PRO A 248 -3.05 6.66 -11.12
C PRO A 248 -2.30 5.47 -10.53
N ARG A 249 -2.23 5.38 -9.20
CA ARG A 249 -1.68 4.24 -8.47
C ARG A 249 -2.78 3.27 -8.08
N ILE A 250 -2.59 1.97 -8.30
CA ILE A 250 -3.59 0.94 -8.03
C ILE A 250 -3.18 0.12 -6.79
N VAL A 251 -4.07 0.02 -5.80
CA VAL A 251 -3.92 -0.88 -4.65
C VAL A 251 -5.00 -1.95 -4.75
N SER A 252 -4.60 -3.22 -4.84
CA SER A 252 -5.56 -4.32 -5.02
C SER A 252 -6.45 -4.51 -3.78
N GLY A 253 -7.63 -5.13 -3.97
CA GLY A 253 -8.56 -5.38 -2.86
C GLY A 253 -7.97 -6.27 -1.76
N ALA A 254 -7.15 -7.25 -2.13
CA ALA A 254 -6.46 -8.13 -1.19
C ALA A 254 -5.41 -7.40 -0.34
N GLU A 255 -4.70 -6.42 -0.93
CA GLU A 255 -3.75 -5.58 -0.20
C GLU A 255 -4.48 -4.58 0.68
N TRP A 256 -5.47 -3.90 0.11
CA TRP A 256 -6.24 -2.89 0.84
C TRP A 256 -7.00 -3.50 2.02
N SER A 257 -7.59 -4.69 1.88
CA SER A 257 -8.23 -5.41 2.98
C SER A 257 -7.26 -5.67 4.15
N ARG A 258 -6.02 -6.11 3.86
CA ARG A 258 -4.96 -6.30 4.86
C ARG A 258 -4.55 -4.99 5.52
N LEU A 259 -4.32 -3.95 4.72
CA LEU A 259 -4.00 -2.61 5.20
C LEU A 259 -5.09 -2.09 6.13
N ARG A 260 -6.37 -2.21 5.75
CA ARG A 260 -7.49 -1.75 6.58
C ARG A 260 -7.51 -2.40 7.96
N ALA A 261 -7.32 -3.73 8.02
CA ALA A 261 -7.30 -4.46 9.29
C ALA A 261 -6.16 -3.97 10.21
N GLY A 262 -4.97 -3.83 9.65
CA GLY A 262 -3.79 -3.41 10.41
C GLY A 262 -3.81 -1.93 10.81
N LEU A 263 -4.28 -1.04 9.94
CA LEU A 263 -4.46 0.38 10.24
C LEU A 263 -5.47 0.60 11.37
N SER A 264 -6.60 -0.13 11.34
CA SER A 264 -7.57 -0.08 12.44
C SER A 264 -7.02 -0.67 13.74
N GLN A 265 -6.17 -1.68 13.70
CA GLN A 265 -5.47 -2.19 14.88
C GLN A 265 -4.52 -1.15 15.46
N ARG A 266 -3.66 -0.56 14.63
CA ARG A 266 -2.65 0.41 15.03
C ARG A 266 -3.27 1.62 15.73
N VAL A 267 -4.31 2.20 15.13
CA VAL A 267 -5.00 3.39 15.69
C VAL A 267 -5.72 3.08 17.01
N ARG A 268 -6.30 1.89 17.18
CA ARG A 268 -6.87 1.47 18.48
C ARG A 268 -5.80 1.41 19.58
N ALA A 269 -4.60 0.93 19.26
CA ALA A 269 -3.50 0.87 20.22
C ALA A 269 -2.95 2.26 20.56
N LEU A 270 -2.83 3.15 19.56
CA LEU A 270 -2.40 4.54 19.75
C LEU A 270 -3.42 5.35 20.58
N GLU A 271 -4.72 5.13 20.36
CA GLU A 271 -5.77 5.72 21.19
C GLU A 271 -5.67 5.26 22.65
N ALA A 272 -5.52 3.94 22.88
CA ALA A 272 -5.35 3.39 24.22
C ALA A 272 -4.10 3.94 24.92
N PHE A 273 -3.00 4.09 24.17
CA PHE A 273 -1.78 4.72 24.65
C PHE A 273 -2.02 6.17 25.09
N LEU A 274 -2.69 6.97 24.26
CA LEU A 274 -3.01 8.37 24.58
C LEU A 274 -3.85 8.49 25.86
N HIS A 275 -4.84 7.63 26.05
CA HIS A 275 -5.61 7.58 27.30
C HIS A 275 -4.76 7.20 28.50
N ASP A 276 -3.87 6.21 28.35
CA ASP A 276 -3.04 5.73 29.44
C ASP A 276 -2.00 6.77 29.88
N VAL A 277 -1.28 7.41 28.95
CA VAL A 277 -0.22 8.37 29.30
C VAL A 277 -0.74 9.66 29.95
N TYR A 278 -1.96 10.05 29.62
CA TYR A 278 -2.67 11.15 30.26
C TYR A 278 -3.55 10.72 31.46
N GLY A 279 -3.58 9.42 31.76
CA GLY A 279 -4.32 8.81 32.86
C GLY A 279 -3.41 8.10 33.85
N GLU A 280 -3.53 6.77 33.92
CA GLU A 280 -2.84 5.96 34.94
C GLU A 280 -1.35 5.71 34.68
N GLN A 281 -0.89 5.90 33.44
CA GLN A 281 0.47 5.66 32.97
C GLN A 281 0.94 4.21 33.22
N SER A 282 0.04 3.23 33.07
CA SER A 282 0.31 1.82 33.29
C SER A 282 1.41 1.28 32.38
N VAL A 283 1.41 1.65 31.10
CA VAL A 283 2.47 1.27 30.13
C VAL A 283 3.88 1.71 30.57
N LEU A 284 3.99 2.80 31.32
CA LEU A 284 5.24 3.29 31.87
C LEU A 284 5.62 2.56 33.16
N ARG A 285 4.64 2.28 34.03
CA ARG A 285 4.83 1.53 35.28
C ARG A 285 5.27 0.09 35.02
N ASP A 286 4.71 -0.51 33.98
CA ASP A 286 4.98 -1.90 33.57
C ASP A 286 6.25 -2.01 32.71
N GLY A 287 6.89 -0.88 32.38
CA GLY A 287 8.18 -0.85 31.67
C GLY A 287 8.10 -1.18 30.19
N VAL A 288 6.91 -1.18 29.58
CA VAL A 288 6.72 -1.43 28.14
C VAL A 288 7.28 -0.27 27.31
N VAL A 289 7.01 0.96 27.75
CA VAL A 289 7.63 2.18 27.21
C VAL A 289 8.39 2.86 28.33
N PRO A 290 9.66 3.25 28.13
CA PRO A 290 10.42 3.88 29.20
C PRO A 290 9.87 5.28 29.50
N ALA A 291 9.75 5.63 30.78
CA ALA A 291 9.12 6.88 31.22
C ALA A 291 9.73 8.15 30.61
N TRP A 292 11.04 8.14 30.31
CA TRP A 292 11.73 9.28 29.68
C TRP A 292 11.25 9.50 28.24
N ALA A 293 10.88 8.45 27.50
CA ALA A 293 10.42 8.57 26.12
C ALA A 293 9.07 9.29 26.00
N VAL A 294 8.33 9.37 27.10
CA VAL A 294 7.01 10.02 27.17
C VAL A 294 7.08 11.35 27.91
N ARG A 295 7.79 11.42 29.04
CA ARG A 295 7.88 12.65 29.85
C ARG A 295 8.71 13.75 29.19
N ASP A 296 9.74 13.36 28.46
CA ASP A 296 10.64 14.31 27.80
C ASP A 296 10.18 14.61 26.36
N ALA A 297 9.11 13.96 25.88
CA ALA A 297 8.57 14.16 24.55
C ALA A 297 7.98 15.58 24.40
N PRO A 298 8.37 16.36 23.38
CA PRO A 298 7.81 17.71 23.18
C PRO A 298 6.30 17.73 22.89
N GLY A 299 5.76 16.60 22.43
CA GLY A 299 4.33 16.38 22.26
C GLY A 299 3.55 16.13 23.56
N MET A 300 4.22 15.90 24.69
CA MET A 300 3.57 15.74 26.00
C MET A 300 3.15 17.13 26.54
N ARG A 301 1.88 17.51 26.29
CA ARG A 301 1.32 18.80 26.69
C ARG A 301 0.40 18.71 27.92
N ALA A 302 0.44 19.73 28.78
CA ALA A 302 -0.43 19.81 29.96
C ALA A 302 -1.93 19.78 29.61
N ALA A 303 -2.32 20.40 28.49
CA ALA A 303 -3.69 20.39 27.98
C ALA A 303 -4.21 18.97 27.68
N GLY A 304 -3.32 17.98 27.48
CA GLY A 304 -3.73 16.60 27.30
C GLY A 304 -4.35 15.95 28.54
N PHE A 305 -4.02 16.44 29.75
CA PHE A 305 -4.66 16.04 31.02
C PHE A 305 -6.05 16.68 31.23
N ASP A 306 -6.39 17.68 30.43
CA ASP A 306 -7.67 18.37 30.50
C ASP A 306 -8.74 17.71 29.63
N VAL A 307 -8.37 16.73 28.82
CA VAL A 307 -9.29 15.97 27.98
C VAL A 307 -10.06 14.96 28.86
N PRO A 308 -11.40 14.95 28.82
CA PRO A 308 -12.21 13.99 29.57
C PRO A 308 -11.84 12.53 29.22
N ALA A 309 -11.92 11.64 30.21
CA ALA A 309 -11.49 10.25 30.08
C ALA A 309 -12.31 9.44 29.05
N ASP A 310 -13.55 9.84 28.77
CA ASP A 310 -14.46 9.24 27.81
C ASP A 310 -14.41 9.90 26.41
N ALA A 311 -13.61 10.95 26.23
CA ALA A 311 -13.47 11.64 24.95
C ALA A 311 -12.52 10.88 24.01
N VAL A 312 -12.88 10.78 22.73
CA VAL A 312 -11.98 10.25 21.70
C VAL A 312 -10.84 11.24 21.46
N ARG A 313 -9.59 10.76 21.46
CA ARG A 313 -8.41 11.61 21.33
C ARG A 313 -7.91 11.71 19.89
N ALA A 314 -7.78 10.59 19.19
CA ALA A 314 -7.29 10.51 17.82
C ALA A 314 -8.41 10.27 16.80
N SER A 315 -9.40 11.18 16.78
CA SER A 315 -10.57 11.09 15.88
C SER A 315 -10.21 10.92 14.40
N VAL A 316 -9.14 11.57 13.94
CA VAL A 316 -8.62 11.47 12.58
C VAL A 316 -7.14 11.15 12.63
N SER A 317 -6.73 10.02 12.06
CA SER A 317 -5.32 9.61 12.00
C SER A 317 -4.86 9.48 10.56
N GLY A 318 -3.67 9.99 10.23
CA GLY A 318 -2.99 9.76 8.96
C GLY A 318 -1.82 8.81 9.14
N ILE A 319 -1.81 7.68 8.44
CA ILE A 319 -0.75 6.67 8.57
C ILE A 319 -0.02 6.56 7.25
N ASP A 320 1.29 6.84 7.29
CA ASP A 320 2.15 6.81 6.13
C ASP A 320 2.69 5.39 5.93
N LEU A 321 2.52 4.88 4.72
CA LEU A 321 2.84 3.53 4.31
C LEU A 321 3.77 3.56 3.10
N VAL A 322 4.73 2.66 3.07
CA VAL A 322 5.66 2.50 1.96
C VAL A 322 5.70 1.04 1.52
N ARG A 323 6.09 0.82 0.26
CA ARG A 323 6.56 -0.50 -0.19
C ARG A 323 8.06 -0.50 -0.30
N ASP A 324 8.68 -1.59 0.12
CA ASP A 324 10.11 -1.82 -0.06
C ASP A 324 10.42 -2.43 -1.44
N ALA A 325 11.70 -2.75 -1.67
CA ALA A 325 12.19 -3.41 -2.88
C ALA A 325 11.70 -4.87 -3.05
N SER A 326 10.99 -5.46 -2.08
CA SER A 326 10.32 -6.76 -2.20
C SER A 326 8.83 -6.63 -2.54
N GLY A 327 8.28 -5.40 -2.48
CA GLY A 327 6.85 -5.12 -2.60
C GLY A 327 6.07 -5.29 -1.30
N SER A 328 6.75 -5.45 -0.17
CA SER A 328 6.13 -5.59 1.16
C SER A 328 5.78 -4.23 1.75
N TRP A 329 4.66 -4.14 2.46
CA TRP A 329 4.16 -2.90 3.04
C TRP A 329 4.72 -2.66 4.44
N TYR A 330 5.13 -1.43 4.72
CA TYR A 330 5.58 -0.99 6.04
C TYR A 330 4.91 0.32 6.43
N VAL A 331 4.62 0.50 7.71
CA VAL A 331 4.30 1.82 8.28
C VAL A 331 5.59 2.61 8.40
N LEU A 332 5.61 3.83 7.88
CA LEU A 332 6.74 4.75 7.97
C LEU A 332 6.59 5.77 9.10
N GLU A 333 5.38 6.30 9.28
CA GLU A 333 5.08 7.38 10.21
C GLU A 333 3.59 7.42 10.57
N ASP A 334 3.29 7.79 11.81
CA ASP A 334 1.94 8.07 12.30
C ASP A 334 1.73 9.58 12.36
N ASN A 335 0.53 10.07 12.08
CA ASN A 335 0.19 11.50 12.14
C ASN A 335 -1.13 11.64 12.92
N LEU A 336 -1.03 12.05 14.18
CA LEU A 336 -2.14 12.10 15.14
C LEU A 336 -2.44 13.51 15.63
N ARG A 337 -1.67 14.51 15.21
CA ARG A 337 -1.97 15.94 15.42
C ARG A 337 -2.98 16.45 14.39
N VAL A 338 -2.50 16.93 13.24
CA VAL A 338 -3.33 17.53 12.19
C VAL A 338 -3.05 16.84 10.84
N PRO A 339 -3.44 15.57 10.67
CA PRO A 339 -3.19 14.88 9.41
C PRO A 339 -3.93 15.55 8.25
N SER A 340 -3.20 15.84 7.18
CA SER A 340 -3.72 16.39 5.93
C SER A 340 -3.58 15.40 4.77
N GLY A 341 -4.38 15.59 3.72
CA GLY A 341 -4.27 14.84 2.47
C GLY A 341 -5.60 14.32 1.89
N VAL A 342 -6.67 14.32 2.68
CA VAL A 342 -7.98 13.76 2.27
C VAL A 342 -8.55 14.52 1.08
N ALA A 343 -8.56 15.86 1.15
CA ALA A 343 -9.11 16.68 0.08
C ALA A 343 -8.27 16.57 -1.19
N TYR A 344 -6.95 16.50 -1.06
CA TYR A 344 -6.05 16.33 -2.20
C TYR A 344 -6.25 14.99 -2.90
N ALA A 345 -6.49 13.92 -2.14
CA ALA A 345 -6.78 12.61 -2.71
C ALA A 345 -8.15 12.56 -3.43
N MET A 346 -9.18 13.19 -2.84
CA MET A 346 -10.49 13.33 -3.48
C MET A 346 -10.41 14.16 -4.76
N GLU A 347 -9.73 15.31 -4.69
CA GLU A 347 -9.52 16.19 -5.83
C GLU A 347 -8.70 15.50 -6.93
N GLY A 348 -7.73 14.66 -6.54
CA GLY A 348 -7.01 13.80 -7.46
C GLY A 348 -7.92 12.89 -8.28
N ARG A 349 -8.88 12.22 -7.65
CA ARG A 349 -9.87 11.39 -8.36
C ARG A 349 -10.72 12.21 -9.33
N ARG A 350 -11.15 13.39 -8.91
CA ARG A 350 -11.96 14.30 -9.74
C ARG A 350 -11.16 14.77 -10.95
N LEU A 351 -9.92 15.22 -10.73
CA LEU A 351 -9.01 15.68 -11.78
C LEU A 351 -8.74 14.57 -12.79
N THR A 352 -8.39 13.35 -12.36
CA THR A 352 -8.18 12.20 -13.26
C THR A 352 -9.39 11.97 -14.17
N ARG A 353 -10.61 11.95 -13.62
CA ARG A 353 -11.84 11.76 -14.40
C ARG A 353 -12.09 12.90 -15.40
N LEU A 354 -11.71 14.12 -15.05
CA LEU A 354 -11.89 15.29 -15.89
C LEU A 354 -10.88 15.34 -17.05
N ILE A 355 -9.60 15.10 -16.76
CA ILE A 355 -8.51 15.30 -17.72
C ILE A 355 -8.17 14.05 -18.53
N LEU A 356 -8.50 12.86 -18.02
CA LEU A 356 -8.27 11.57 -18.66
C LEU A 356 -9.56 10.70 -18.65
N PRO A 357 -10.68 11.18 -19.24
CA PRO A 357 -11.94 10.44 -19.29
C PRO A 357 -11.84 9.10 -20.05
N GLU A 358 -10.80 8.91 -20.85
CA GLU A 358 -10.52 7.68 -21.59
C GLU A 358 -9.97 6.55 -20.70
N LEU A 359 -9.51 6.85 -19.49
CA LEU A 359 -9.09 5.84 -18.53
C LEU A 359 -10.31 5.05 -18.02
N ALA A 360 -10.38 3.77 -18.38
CA ALA A 360 -11.37 2.87 -17.83
C ALA A 360 -11.15 2.70 -16.32
N LEU A 361 -12.18 3.00 -15.53
CA LEU A 361 -12.14 2.73 -14.10
C LEU A 361 -12.18 1.21 -13.87
N PRO A 362 -11.28 0.66 -13.03
CA PRO A 362 -11.26 -0.78 -12.76
C PRO A 362 -12.51 -1.21 -11.99
N ASP A 363 -12.90 -2.47 -12.19
CA ASP A 363 -13.96 -3.09 -11.41
C ASP A 363 -13.61 -3.08 -9.92
N GLY A 364 -14.62 -2.82 -9.09
CA GLY A 364 -14.45 -2.77 -7.63
C GLY A 364 -13.73 -1.53 -7.10
N LEU A 365 -13.48 -0.51 -7.92
CA LEU A 365 -12.95 0.79 -7.47
C LEU A 365 -13.84 1.40 -6.39
N MET A 366 -13.26 1.68 -5.23
CA MET A 366 -13.97 2.38 -4.16
C MET A 366 -14.22 3.85 -4.50
N GLY A 367 -15.43 4.31 -4.20
CA GLY A 367 -15.84 5.71 -4.34
C GLY A 367 -15.29 6.58 -3.20
N VAL A 368 -14.89 7.81 -3.53
CA VAL A 368 -14.37 8.79 -2.56
C VAL A 368 -15.44 9.79 -2.09
N ASP A 369 -16.58 9.85 -2.77
CA ASP A 369 -17.62 10.87 -2.56
C ASP A 369 -18.27 10.78 -1.17
N GLY A 370 -18.29 9.60 -0.54
CA GLY A 370 -18.83 9.40 0.82
C GLY A 370 -17.86 9.70 1.96
N VAL A 371 -16.61 10.06 1.65
CA VAL A 371 -15.57 10.31 2.68
C VAL A 371 -15.91 11.51 3.58
N PRO A 372 -16.35 12.67 3.06
CA PRO A 372 -16.72 13.81 3.90
C PRO A 372 -17.87 13.49 4.85
N THR A 373 -18.89 12.74 4.38
CA THR A 373 -19.99 12.28 5.23
C THR A 373 -19.48 11.40 6.37
N LEU A 374 -18.59 10.45 6.09
CA LEU A 374 -17.99 9.59 7.11
C LEU A 374 -17.16 10.39 8.13
N LEU A 375 -16.41 11.39 7.67
CA LEU A 375 -15.67 12.30 8.54
C LEU A 375 -16.63 13.10 9.44
N HIS A 376 -17.69 13.69 8.87
CA HIS A 376 -18.70 14.41 9.63
C HIS A 376 -19.36 13.52 10.69
N GLU A 377 -19.79 12.31 10.33
CA GLU A 377 -20.35 11.33 11.28
C GLU A 377 -19.38 11.00 12.41
N THR A 378 -18.08 10.89 12.10
CA THR A 378 -17.03 10.65 13.10
C THR A 378 -16.90 11.83 14.06
N LEU A 379 -16.88 13.06 13.54
CA LEU A 379 -16.80 14.28 14.34
C LEU A 379 -18.03 14.45 15.24
N VAL A 380 -19.24 14.18 14.71
CA VAL A 380 -20.48 14.18 15.49
C VAL A 380 -20.43 13.12 16.59
N ALA A 381 -19.89 11.93 16.31
CA ALA A 381 -19.74 10.86 17.31
C ALA A 381 -18.71 11.20 18.41
N ALA A 382 -17.78 12.11 18.13
CA ALA A 382 -16.80 12.62 19.10
C ALA A 382 -17.35 13.79 19.94
N ALA A 383 -18.60 14.20 19.75
CA ALA A 383 -19.19 15.30 20.51
C ALA A 383 -19.25 15.00 22.02
N PRO A 384 -19.06 16.02 22.88
CA PRO A 384 -19.12 15.82 24.32
C PRO A 384 -20.50 15.35 24.76
N THR A 385 -20.56 14.59 25.85
CA THR A 385 -21.82 14.13 26.46
C THR A 385 -22.74 15.26 26.91
N ARG A 386 -22.20 16.47 27.16
CA ARG A 386 -22.96 17.69 27.49
C ARG A 386 -23.40 18.49 26.26
N ALA A 387 -23.22 17.98 25.05
CA ALA A 387 -23.84 18.53 23.85
C ALA A 387 -25.37 18.41 23.98
N ALA A 388 -26.08 19.51 23.76
CA ALA A 388 -27.54 19.55 23.88
C ALA A 388 -28.17 19.47 22.48
N GLY A 389 -28.87 18.38 22.18
CA GLY A 389 -29.48 18.17 20.87
C GLY A 389 -28.49 17.63 19.83
N GLU A 390 -28.68 18.02 18.57
CA GLU A 390 -27.80 17.63 17.47
C GLU A 390 -26.46 18.41 17.56
N PRO A 391 -25.30 17.72 17.68
CA PRO A 391 -24.01 18.38 17.84
C PRO A 391 -23.67 19.33 16.69
N VAL A 392 -23.19 20.52 17.03
CA VAL A 392 -22.73 21.50 16.04
C VAL A 392 -21.23 21.32 15.79
N VAL A 393 -20.89 20.92 14.57
CA VAL A 393 -19.50 20.76 14.10
C VAL A 393 -19.07 21.98 13.29
N ALA A 394 -17.81 22.41 13.43
CA ALA A 394 -17.17 23.39 12.57
C ALA A 394 -15.69 23.03 12.30
N VAL A 395 -15.17 23.45 11.15
CA VAL A 395 -13.74 23.34 10.80
C VAL A 395 -13.04 24.62 11.21
N LEU A 396 -12.06 24.51 12.11
CA LEU A 396 -11.26 25.64 12.60
C LEU A 396 -9.97 25.76 11.76
N THR A 397 -9.84 26.85 11.02
CA THR A 397 -8.68 27.19 10.17
C THR A 397 -7.97 28.42 10.70
N ASP A 398 -6.67 28.52 10.43
CA ASP A 398 -5.79 29.68 10.66
C ASP A 398 -5.75 30.65 9.46
N GLY A 399 -6.71 30.54 8.54
CA GLY A 399 -6.87 31.44 7.39
C GLY A 399 -6.12 31.05 6.12
N SER A 400 -6.15 31.97 5.15
CA SER A 400 -5.75 31.72 3.75
C SER A 400 -4.25 31.62 3.47
N ASP A 401 -3.43 31.98 4.45
CA ASP A 401 -1.98 31.90 4.33
C ASP A 401 -1.44 30.51 4.66
N ASN A 402 -2.26 29.63 5.25
CA ASN A 402 -1.93 28.22 5.43
C ASN A 402 -1.94 27.48 4.07
N SER A 403 -0.86 26.75 3.80
CA SER A 403 -0.72 25.92 2.59
C SER A 403 -1.81 24.87 2.39
N ALA A 404 -2.47 24.43 3.47
CA ALA A 404 -3.55 23.46 3.48
C ALA A 404 -4.95 24.10 3.49
N HIS A 405 -5.07 25.43 3.40
CA HIS A 405 -6.36 26.13 3.46
C HIS A 405 -7.40 25.64 2.42
N PHE A 406 -6.94 25.24 1.23
CA PHE A 406 -7.77 24.59 0.23
C PHE A 406 -8.48 23.34 0.79
N GLU A 407 -7.75 22.48 1.49
CA GLU A 407 -8.31 21.28 2.10
C GLU A 407 -9.30 21.62 3.21
N HIS A 408 -9.02 22.67 4.00
CA HIS A 408 -9.92 23.08 5.09
C HIS A 408 -11.26 23.55 4.51
N THR A 409 -11.20 24.35 3.44
CA THR A 409 -12.37 24.86 2.72
C THR A 409 -13.18 23.74 2.09
N LEU A 410 -12.52 22.86 1.32
CA LEU A 410 -13.20 21.77 0.63
C LEU A 410 -13.89 20.83 1.62
N LEU A 411 -13.22 20.43 2.70
CA LEU A 411 -13.83 19.53 3.68
C LEU A 411 -14.98 20.20 4.43
N ALA A 412 -14.89 21.50 4.75
CA ALA A 412 -16.00 22.22 5.37
C ALA A 412 -17.23 22.29 4.45
N GLU A 413 -17.02 22.59 3.16
CA GLU A 413 -18.07 22.64 2.14
C GLU A 413 -18.74 21.28 1.94
N GLU A 414 -17.95 20.22 1.72
CA GLU A 414 -18.46 18.87 1.47
C GLU A 414 -19.12 18.22 2.70
N MET A 415 -18.68 18.57 3.91
CA MET A 415 -19.38 18.18 5.15
C MET A 415 -20.63 19.02 5.42
N GLY A 416 -20.79 20.18 4.75
CA GLY A 416 -21.88 21.12 5.01
C GLY A 416 -21.76 21.83 6.37
N VAL A 417 -20.55 22.03 6.87
CA VAL A 417 -20.28 22.68 8.16
C VAL A 417 -19.63 24.05 7.99
N ALA A 418 -19.62 24.86 9.06
CA ALA A 418 -18.97 26.16 9.01
C ALA A 418 -17.44 26.01 8.98
N LEU A 419 -16.79 26.74 8.07
CA LEU A 419 -15.36 27.07 8.17
C LEU A 419 -15.23 28.33 9.02
N VAL A 420 -14.48 28.27 10.11
CA VAL A 420 -14.33 29.36 11.08
C VAL A 420 -12.86 29.66 11.34
N GLU A 421 -12.54 30.95 11.51
CA GLU A 421 -11.25 31.41 12.01
C GLU A 421 -11.33 31.67 13.53
N PRO A 422 -10.19 31.78 14.24
CA PRO A 422 -10.18 32.17 15.64
C PRO A 422 -10.98 33.44 15.95
N SER A 423 -10.91 34.43 15.04
CA SER A 423 -11.60 35.71 15.11
C SER A 423 -13.12 35.62 14.95
N ASP A 424 -13.66 34.46 14.54
CA ASP A 424 -15.10 34.20 14.46
C ASP A 424 -15.64 33.55 15.74
N LEU A 425 -14.78 33.18 16.68
CA LEU A 425 -15.13 32.47 17.90
C LEU A 425 -15.14 33.38 19.13
N VAL A 426 -16.04 33.09 20.07
CA VAL A 426 -16.09 33.76 21.38
C VAL A 426 -16.42 32.76 22.47
N ALA A 427 -15.79 32.93 23.63
CA ALA A 427 -15.99 32.08 24.80
C ALA A 427 -16.92 32.76 25.82
N ASP A 428 -17.93 32.04 26.30
CA ASP A 428 -18.74 32.48 27.46
C ASP A 428 -18.36 31.70 28.70
N ASP A 429 -18.09 32.44 29.78
CA ASP A 429 -17.94 31.88 31.11
C ASP A 429 -19.32 31.70 31.75
N GLY A 430 -19.71 30.46 32.02
CA GLY A 430 -20.97 30.11 32.66
C GLY A 430 -20.80 29.29 33.94
N PRO A 431 -21.86 29.12 34.75
CA PRO A 431 -21.83 28.29 35.94
C PRO A 431 -21.50 26.81 35.64
N ASP A 432 -21.77 26.36 34.41
CA ASP A 432 -21.52 24.99 33.93
C ASP A 432 -20.18 24.79 33.22
N GLY A 433 -19.36 25.86 33.12
CA GLY A 433 -18.06 25.87 32.43
C GLY A 433 -18.02 26.87 31.27
N VAL A 434 -16.92 26.82 30.50
CA VAL A 434 -16.72 27.67 29.32
C VAL A 434 -17.48 27.09 28.14
N VAL A 435 -18.20 27.91 27.36
CA VAL A 435 -18.90 27.48 26.14
C VAL A 435 -18.44 28.30 24.94
N ILE A 436 -18.04 27.62 23.86
CA ILE A 436 -17.58 28.26 22.64
C ILE A 436 -18.75 28.50 21.69
N HIS A 437 -18.78 29.71 21.12
CA HIS A 437 -19.76 30.11 20.14
C HIS A 437 -19.09 30.64 18.89
N HIS A 438 -19.66 30.30 17.73
CA HIS A 438 -19.36 30.92 16.45
C HIS A 438 -20.27 32.14 16.23
N LEU A 439 -19.66 33.25 15.80
CA LEU A 439 -20.32 34.51 15.45
C LEU A 439 -20.55 34.59 13.93
N GLY A 440 -21.57 33.87 13.47
CA GLY A 440 -21.94 33.88 12.05
C GLY A 440 -22.92 34.99 11.67
N ARG A 441 -23.22 35.12 10.38
CA ARG A 441 -24.26 36.03 9.85
C ARG A 441 -25.65 35.75 10.41
N ALA A 442 -25.94 34.48 10.73
CA ALA A 442 -27.20 34.05 11.34
C ALA A 442 -27.25 34.32 12.86
N GLY A 443 -26.23 34.99 13.41
CA GLY A 443 -26.09 35.27 14.82
C GLY A 443 -25.17 34.26 15.52
N ARG A 444 -25.24 34.29 16.85
CA ARG A 444 -24.40 33.51 17.74
C ARG A 444 -24.90 32.07 17.83
N ARG A 445 -24.03 31.08 17.55
CA ARG A 445 -24.36 29.66 17.64
C ARG A 445 -23.31 28.91 18.46
N ARG A 446 -23.73 28.09 19.43
CA ARG A 446 -22.84 27.20 20.17
C ARG A 446 -22.18 26.20 19.22
N VAL A 447 -20.91 25.90 19.47
CA VAL A 447 -20.15 24.87 18.76
C VAL A 447 -19.78 23.77 19.76
N ASP A 448 -20.05 22.52 19.41
CA ASP A 448 -19.78 21.35 20.26
C ASP A 448 -18.53 20.60 19.83
N VAL A 449 -18.16 20.67 18.54
CA VAL A 449 -16.97 20.04 18.00
C VAL A 449 -16.24 20.99 17.05
N LEU A 450 -14.95 21.21 17.30
CA LEU A 450 -14.07 21.91 16.37
C LEU A 450 -13.07 20.93 15.76
N TYR A 451 -13.16 20.72 14.45
CA TYR A 451 -12.12 20.04 13.69
C TYR A 451 -10.98 21.02 13.42
N ARG A 452 -9.95 20.98 14.27
CA ARG A 452 -8.81 21.89 14.27
C ARG A 452 -7.83 21.53 13.16
N ARG A 453 -7.46 22.51 12.34
CA ARG A 453 -6.62 22.32 11.15
C ARG A 453 -5.26 23.03 11.16
N PHE A 454 -4.76 23.38 12.34
CA PHE A 454 -3.44 23.97 12.54
C PHE A 454 -2.89 23.55 13.92
N ASP A 455 -1.59 23.74 14.15
CA ASP A 455 -0.87 23.20 15.30
C ASP A 455 -1.24 23.84 16.65
N GLU A 456 -0.94 23.14 17.75
CA GLU A 456 -1.29 23.63 19.10
C GLU A 456 -0.48 24.87 19.47
N ASP A 457 0.74 24.99 18.96
CA ASP A 457 1.61 26.14 19.21
C ASP A 457 1.06 27.44 18.58
N ASP A 458 0.44 27.34 17.40
CA ASP A 458 -0.20 28.50 16.76
C ASP A 458 -1.48 28.90 17.50
N LEU A 459 -2.19 27.93 18.10
CA LEU A 459 -3.40 28.15 18.87
C LEU A 459 -3.16 28.99 20.13
N ASP A 460 -1.98 28.89 20.74
CA ASP A 460 -1.60 29.69 21.92
C ASP A 460 -1.51 31.20 21.60
N THR A 461 -1.25 31.54 20.33
CA THR A 461 -1.18 32.93 19.85
C THR A 461 -2.49 33.43 19.23
N ALA A 462 -3.43 32.52 18.97
CA ALA A 462 -4.70 32.83 18.32
C ALA A 462 -5.61 33.69 19.21
N VAL A 463 -6.27 34.66 18.60
CA VAL A 463 -7.13 35.65 19.28
C VAL A 463 -8.58 35.47 18.86
N ALA A 464 -9.47 35.40 19.85
CA ALA A 464 -10.91 35.30 19.68
C ALA A 464 -11.53 36.64 19.20
N ALA A 465 -12.80 36.61 18.80
CA ALA A 465 -13.55 37.78 18.33
C ALA A 465 -13.58 38.96 19.33
N ASP A 466 -13.47 38.67 20.63
CA ASP A 466 -13.50 39.65 21.72
C ASP A 466 -12.09 40.15 22.12
N GLY A 467 -11.06 39.74 21.39
CA GLY A 467 -9.67 40.10 21.65
C GLY A 467 -8.97 39.26 22.72
N ARG A 468 -9.64 38.26 23.32
CA ARG A 468 -9.02 37.36 24.31
C ARG A 468 -8.24 36.21 23.64
N PRO A 469 -7.22 35.64 24.31
CA PRO A 469 -6.55 34.43 23.82
C PRO A 469 -7.53 33.26 23.67
N LEU A 470 -7.54 32.62 22.50
CA LEU A 470 -8.49 31.53 22.19
C LEU A 470 -8.06 30.20 22.82
N GLY A 471 -6.78 29.83 22.74
CA GLY A 471 -6.26 28.54 23.23
C GLY A 471 -6.71 28.18 24.65
N PRO A 472 -6.47 29.04 25.67
CA PRO A 472 -6.91 28.78 27.04
C PRO A 472 -8.43 28.58 27.17
N ALA A 473 -9.23 29.30 26.37
CA ALA A 473 -10.68 29.16 26.39
C ALA A 473 -11.14 27.82 25.78
N LEU A 474 -10.50 27.35 24.71
CA LEU A 474 -10.80 26.03 24.13
C LEU A 474 -10.43 24.91 25.10
N VAL A 475 -9.25 24.99 25.75
CA VAL A 475 -8.83 24.00 26.75
C VAL A 475 -9.78 23.98 27.94
N ALA A 476 -10.24 25.14 28.42
CA ALA A 476 -11.22 25.23 29.50
C ALA A 476 -12.58 24.63 29.10
N ALA A 477 -13.02 24.82 27.85
CA ALA A 477 -14.24 24.22 27.33
C ALA A 477 -14.12 22.69 27.17
N VAL A 478 -12.97 22.19 26.71
CA VAL A 478 -12.66 20.75 26.67
C VAL A 478 -12.72 20.15 28.07
N ARG A 479 -12.05 20.77 29.05
CA ARG A 479 -12.08 20.35 30.46
C ARG A 479 -13.49 20.33 31.04
N ALA A 480 -14.32 21.30 30.67
CA ALA A 480 -15.71 21.38 31.11
C ALA A 480 -16.64 20.35 30.42
N GLY A 481 -16.14 19.64 29.40
CA GLY A 481 -16.92 18.71 28.59
C GLY A 481 -18.00 19.42 27.76
N THR A 482 -17.79 20.68 27.39
CA THR A 482 -18.72 21.47 26.57
C THR A 482 -18.28 21.55 25.10
N LEU A 483 -17.01 21.20 24.83
CA LEU A 483 -16.39 21.19 23.51
C LEU A 483 -15.50 19.96 23.34
N SER A 484 -15.51 19.35 22.15
CA SER A 484 -14.47 18.43 21.70
C SER A 484 -13.59 19.11 20.64
N LEU A 485 -12.28 18.99 20.78
CA LEU A 485 -11.33 19.32 19.72
C LEU A 485 -10.97 18.03 18.99
N ALA A 486 -11.14 18.01 17.68
CA ALA A 486 -10.70 16.92 16.83
C ALA A 486 -9.46 17.39 16.05
N ASN A 487 -8.27 16.81 16.23
CA ASN A 487 -7.91 15.87 17.30
C ASN A 487 -7.70 16.58 18.65
N ALA A 488 -7.76 15.79 19.73
CA ALA A 488 -7.62 16.30 21.09
C ALA A 488 -6.19 16.85 21.35
N PRO A 489 -6.04 17.80 22.29
CA PRO A 489 -4.74 18.31 22.69
C PRO A 489 -3.79 17.21 23.22
N GLY A 490 -2.50 17.38 22.94
CA GLY A 490 -1.45 16.50 23.47
C GLY A 490 -1.23 15.21 22.67
N ASN A 491 -1.85 15.04 21.51
CA ASN A 491 -1.64 13.85 20.68
C ASN A 491 -0.22 13.71 20.14
N GLY A 492 0.57 14.79 20.15
CA GLY A 492 1.94 14.78 19.64
C GLY A 492 2.89 13.83 20.38
N VAL A 493 2.55 13.38 21.58
CA VAL A 493 3.32 12.34 22.28
C VAL A 493 3.18 10.98 21.60
N ALA A 494 2.08 10.76 20.87
CA ALA A 494 1.76 9.50 20.23
C ALA A 494 2.24 9.37 18.77
N ASP A 495 2.66 10.47 18.15
CA ASP A 495 3.16 10.49 16.77
C ASP A 495 4.63 10.94 16.67
N ASP A 496 5.34 11.00 17.80
CA ASP A 496 6.79 11.25 17.82
C ASP A 496 7.57 10.06 17.26
N LYS A 497 8.69 10.33 16.58
CA LYS A 497 9.52 9.30 15.93
C LYS A 497 10.11 8.31 16.93
N LEU A 498 10.28 8.71 18.18
CA LEU A 498 10.71 7.82 19.23
C LEU A 498 9.61 6.81 19.59
N LEU A 499 8.36 7.26 19.74
CA LEU A 499 7.26 6.36 20.10
C LEU A 499 6.96 5.36 19.00
N TYR A 500 7.11 5.75 17.74
CA TYR A 500 6.98 4.86 16.58
C TYR A 500 7.65 3.50 16.80
N ALA A 501 8.85 3.45 17.39
CA ALA A 501 9.59 2.21 17.65
C ALA A 501 8.93 1.26 18.67
N TYR A 502 7.96 1.76 19.45
CA TYR A 502 7.25 1.00 20.49
C TYR A 502 5.84 0.58 20.08
N VAL A 503 5.29 1.07 18.97
CA VAL A 503 3.91 0.79 18.56
C VAL A 503 3.60 -0.72 18.43
N PRO A 504 4.49 -1.58 17.91
CA PRO A 504 4.29 -3.03 17.92
C PRO A 504 4.05 -3.60 19.33
N GLN A 505 4.77 -3.09 20.34
CA GLN A 505 4.64 -3.45 21.74
C GLN A 505 3.35 -2.88 22.34
N LEU A 506 2.93 -1.67 21.94
CA LEU A 506 1.65 -1.08 22.35
C LEU A 506 0.45 -1.90 21.85
N ILE A 507 0.50 -2.39 20.61
CA ILE A 507 -0.52 -3.31 20.06
C ILE A 507 -0.61 -4.57 20.91
N SER A 508 0.54 -5.16 21.23
CA SER A 508 0.59 -6.37 22.07
C SER A 508 0.07 -6.11 23.48
N TYR A 509 0.42 -4.96 24.07
CA TYR A 509 0.09 -4.61 25.45
C TYR A 509 -1.39 -4.25 25.63
N TYR A 510 -1.92 -3.33 24.81
CA TYR A 510 -3.29 -2.84 24.97
C TYR A 510 -4.35 -3.75 24.34
N LEU A 511 -4.02 -4.41 23.23
CA LEU A 511 -4.99 -5.22 22.49
C LEU A 511 -4.80 -6.73 22.73
N GLY A 512 -3.65 -7.17 23.23
CA GLY A 512 -3.32 -8.60 23.31
C GLY A 512 -3.19 -9.25 21.93
N GLU A 513 -3.00 -8.44 20.88
CA GLU A 513 -2.95 -8.87 19.47
C GLU A 513 -1.50 -8.83 18.96
N ARG A 514 -1.20 -9.59 17.90
CA ARG A 514 0.07 -9.41 17.16
C ARG A 514 -0.09 -8.29 16.12
N PRO A 515 0.93 -7.43 15.92
CA PRO A 515 0.92 -6.44 14.86
C PRO A 515 0.64 -7.07 13.49
N LEU A 516 -0.29 -6.48 12.74
CA LEU A 516 -0.67 -6.92 11.40
C LEU A 516 0.08 -6.21 10.28
N LEU A 517 0.68 -5.06 10.58
CA LEU A 517 1.56 -4.31 9.68
C LEU A 517 2.95 -4.29 10.26
N ASP A 518 3.92 -4.41 9.38
CA ASP A 518 5.32 -4.28 9.74
C ASP A 518 5.69 -2.79 9.84
N ASP A 519 6.58 -2.49 10.76
CA ASP A 519 7.20 -1.18 10.91
C ASP A 519 8.60 -1.25 10.31
N VAL A 520 9.06 -0.15 9.73
CA VAL A 520 10.47 0.01 9.39
C VAL A 520 11.27 -0.05 10.68
N HIS A 521 12.29 -0.90 10.71
CA HIS A 521 13.06 -1.10 11.93
C HIS A 521 13.73 0.21 12.38
N THR A 522 13.44 0.62 13.62
CA THR A 522 13.90 1.86 14.23
C THR A 522 14.60 1.59 15.55
N TYR A 523 15.86 1.98 15.61
CA TYR A 523 16.73 1.98 16.78
C TYR A 523 16.53 3.25 17.60
N VAL A 524 16.45 3.08 18.91
CA VAL A 524 16.30 4.14 19.90
C VAL A 524 17.65 4.41 20.55
N CYS A 525 18.28 5.55 20.25
CA CYS A 525 19.60 5.88 20.79
C CYS A 525 19.60 6.16 22.31
N GLY A 526 18.43 6.25 22.94
CA GLY A 526 18.32 6.28 24.41
C GLY A 526 18.68 4.94 25.08
N ASP A 527 18.64 3.84 24.34
CA ASP A 527 19.16 2.53 24.75
C ASP A 527 20.66 2.45 24.39
N PRO A 528 21.58 2.14 25.32
CA PRO A 528 23.02 2.15 25.06
C PRO A 528 23.47 1.18 23.96
N ASP A 529 22.86 0.00 23.86
CA ASP A 529 23.25 -1.03 22.90
C ASP A 529 22.77 -0.63 21.49
N GLN A 530 21.54 -0.12 21.39
CA GLN A 530 21.02 0.41 20.14
C GLN A 530 21.76 1.67 19.69
N CYS A 531 22.13 2.55 20.62
CA CYS A 531 22.94 3.73 20.34
C CYS A 531 24.31 3.36 19.77
N ALA A 532 24.98 2.37 20.37
CA ALA A 532 26.24 1.84 19.85
C ALA A 532 26.07 1.32 18.41
N HIS A 533 25.02 0.55 18.15
CA HIS A 533 24.70 0.07 16.81
C HIS A 533 24.53 1.23 15.81
N VAL A 534 23.72 2.24 16.15
CA VAL A 534 23.50 3.41 15.28
C VAL A 534 24.81 4.16 15.03
N LEU A 535 25.63 4.35 16.06
CA LEU A 535 26.91 5.03 15.95
C LEU A 535 27.91 4.27 15.08
N ASP A 536 27.87 2.93 15.07
CA ASP A 536 28.76 2.09 14.28
C ASP A 536 28.35 2.00 12.80
N HIS A 537 27.06 2.26 12.48
CA HIS A 537 26.48 2.12 11.14
C HIS A 537 25.83 3.42 10.64
N LEU A 538 26.36 4.59 11.04
CA LEU A 538 25.79 5.90 10.67
C LEU A 538 25.71 6.12 9.14
N ASP A 539 26.61 5.50 8.38
CA ASP A 539 26.70 5.54 6.92
C ASP A 539 25.70 4.61 6.22
N GLU A 540 25.00 3.73 6.95
CA GLU A 540 24.01 2.81 6.42
C GLU A 540 22.56 3.19 6.79
N LEU A 541 22.40 3.99 7.84
CA LEU A 541 21.09 4.32 8.44
C LEU A 541 20.57 5.71 8.05
N VAL A 542 19.27 5.91 8.22
CA VAL A 542 18.65 7.24 8.27
C VAL A 542 18.54 7.67 9.73
N VAL A 543 19.27 8.71 10.12
CA VAL A 543 19.28 9.21 11.49
C VAL A 543 18.43 10.46 11.59
N LYS A 544 17.52 10.51 12.55
CA LYS A 544 16.57 11.61 12.73
C LYS A 544 16.55 12.07 14.19
N PRO A 545 16.41 13.38 14.46
CA PRO A 545 16.01 13.84 15.78
C PRO A 545 14.61 13.29 16.10
N ALA A 546 14.42 12.84 17.34
CA ALA A 546 13.12 12.38 17.85
C ALA A 546 12.05 13.47 17.59
N ASP A 547 12.38 14.71 17.92
CA ASP A 547 11.44 15.82 18.05
C ASP A 547 11.35 16.82 16.89
N GLY A 548 11.82 16.48 15.69
CA GLY A 548 11.78 17.39 14.54
C GLY A 548 10.50 17.31 13.69
N TYR A 549 9.90 18.45 13.33
CA TYR A 549 8.98 18.55 12.19
C TYR A 549 9.75 18.78 10.87
N GLY A 550 9.20 18.35 9.74
CA GLY A 550 9.62 18.85 8.42
C GLY A 550 10.97 18.38 7.86
N GLY A 551 11.64 17.41 8.49
CA GLY A 551 12.89 16.82 7.98
C GLY A 551 14.17 17.62 8.26
N ASP A 552 14.10 18.64 9.12
CA ASP A 552 15.29 19.34 9.60
C ASP A 552 16.11 18.45 10.54
N GLY A 553 17.41 18.36 10.29
CA GLY A 553 18.34 17.53 11.07
C GLY A 553 18.35 16.04 10.69
N VAL A 554 17.65 15.62 9.64
CA VAL A 554 17.71 14.25 9.10
C VAL A 554 19.03 14.03 8.35
N LEU A 555 19.71 12.94 8.68
CA LEU A 555 20.90 12.44 7.99
C LEU A 555 20.52 11.19 7.20
N ILE A 556 20.84 11.16 5.91
CA ILE A 556 20.75 9.95 5.09
C ILE A 556 22.18 9.40 4.97
N GLY A 557 22.54 8.43 5.80
CA GLY A 557 23.89 7.89 5.92
C GLY A 557 24.59 7.64 4.57
N PRO A 558 23.97 6.87 3.65
CA PRO A 558 24.60 6.53 2.37
C PRO A 558 24.86 7.71 1.43
N GLN A 559 24.28 8.88 1.72
CA GLN A 559 24.42 10.11 0.91
C GLN A 559 25.26 11.18 1.62
N ALA A 560 25.63 10.96 2.88
CA ALA A 560 26.28 11.96 3.72
C ALA A 560 27.82 11.88 3.61
N GLY A 561 28.47 13.05 3.64
CA GLY A 561 29.93 13.13 3.70
C GLY A 561 30.47 12.87 5.11
N GLU A 562 31.77 12.54 5.22
CA GLU A 562 32.42 12.26 6.51
C GLU A 562 32.24 13.38 7.56
N ALA A 563 32.24 14.65 7.13
CA ALA A 563 32.04 15.80 8.01
C ALA A 563 30.64 15.85 8.61
N GLU A 564 29.62 15.47 7.84
CA GLU A 564 28.21 15.42 8.28
C GLU A 564 27.99 14.25 9.24
N LEU A 565 28.52 13.07 8.90
CA LEU A 565 28.52 11.90 9.79
C LEU A 565 29.18 12.22 11.14
N ALA A 566 30.35 12.88 11.13
CA ALA A 566 31.04 13.29 12.35
C ALA A 566 30.27 14.34 13.16
N ALA A 567 29.55 15.24 12.50
CA ALA A 567 28.71 16.24 13.17
C ALA A 567 27.52 15.60 13.87
N VAL A 568 26.80 14.70 13.19
CA VAL A 568 25.67 13.96 13.77
C VAL A 568 26.13 13.04 14.89
N ARG A 569 27.25 12.32 14.73
CA ARG A 569 27.87 11.52 15.79
C ARG A 569 28.06 12.32 17.09
N ARG A 570 28.62 13.53 17.01
CA ARG A 570 28.81 14.40 18.19
C ARG A 570 27.49 14.80 18.84
N ARG A 571 26.45 15.06 18.04
CA ARG A 571 25.12 15.43 18.55
C ARG A 571 24.41 14.26 19.22
N ILE A 572 24.52 13.05 18.67
CA ILE A 572 23.99 11.82 19.30
C ILE A 572 24.68 11.60 20.64
N LEU A 573 26.02 11.64 20.68
CA LEU A 573 26.77 11.43 21.92
C LEU A 573 26.48 12.48 23.01
N ALA A 574 26.12 13.70 22.61
CA ALA A 574 25.77 14.77 23.55
C ALA A 574 24.41 14.54 24.24
N ASP A 575 23.43 14.00 23.51
CA ASP A 575 22.10 13.71 24.06
C ASP A 575 21.43 12.54 23.30
N PRO A 576 21.77 11.27 23.61
CA PRO A 576 21.33 10.13 22.82
C PRO A 576 19.81 9.94 22.78
N ARG A 577 19.10 10.35 23.83
CA ARG A 577 17.65 10.17 23.95
C ARG A 577 16.84 10.97 22.93
N ARG A 578 17.45 11.99 22.32
CA ARG A 578 16.84 12.83 21.29
C ARG A 578 17.04 12.31 19.87
N TRP A 579 17.55 11.09 19.69
CA TRP A 579 17.88 10.54 18.39
C TRP A 579 17.33 9.14 18.19
N ILE A 580 16.95 8.89 16.94
CA ILE A 580 16.65 7.55 16.44
C ILE A 580 17.51 7.28 15.19
N GLY A 581 17.82 6.01 14.98
CA GLY A 581 18.33 5.50 13.71
C GLY A 581 17.30 4.58 13.08
N GLN A 582 17.05 4.70 11.79
CA GLN A 582 16.06 3.88 11.09
C GLN A 582 16.71 3.24 9.87
N GLU A 583 16.37 1.99 9.58
CA GLU A 583 16.84 1.32 8.37
C GLU A 583 16.39 2.08 7.12
N LEU A 584 17.30 2.19 6.14
CA LEU A 584 16.97 2.84 4.88
C LEU A 584 16.08 1.92 4.03
N VAL A 585 14.79 2.25 3.95
CA VAL A 585 13.88 1.58 3.02
C VAL A 585 14.09 2.10 1.62
N ARG A 586 14.45 1.21 0.70
CA ARG A 586 14.38 1.49 -0.74
C ARG A 586 12.92 1.47 -1.17
N LEU A 587 12.35 2.66 -1.30
CA LEU A 587 10.95 2.84 -1.69
C LEU A 587 10.68 2.25 -3.08
N SER A 588 9.50 1.65 -3.24
CA SER A 588 9.00 1.25 -4.55
C SER A 588 8.88 2.45 -5.49
N THR A 589 9.12 2.22 -6.77
CA THR A 589 8.91 3.22 -7.81
C THR A 589 7.56 3.07 -8.50
N HIS A 590 7.09 4.18 -9.05
CA HIS A 590 5.91 4.23 -9.90
C HIS A 590 6.16 5.18 -11.07
N PRO A 591 5.67 4.87 -12.29
CA PRO A 591 5.76 5.76 -13.45
C PRO A 591 5.16 7.11 -13.14
N THR A 592 5.90 8.16 -13.49
CA THR A 592 5.54 9.56 -13.26
C THR A 592 5.86 10.37 -14.51
N TRP A 593 4.89 11.14 -14.95
CA TRP A 593 4.97 12.00 -16.13
C TRP A 593 5.91 13.17 -15.86
N HIS A 594 6.96 13.25 -16.68
CA HIS A 594 7.96 14.32 -16.62
C HIS A 594 8.46 14.67 -18.02
N GLU A 595 8.23 15.91 -18.44
CA GLU A 595 8.77 16.49 -19.69
C GLU A 595 8.61 15.58 -20.94
N GLY A 596 7.42 15.00 -21.13
CA GLY A 596 7.10 14.20 -22.32
C GLY A 596 7.43 12.71 -22.22
N ARG A 597 7.90 12.23 -21.07
CA ARG A 597 8.21 10.81 -20.82
C ARG A 597 7.78 10.36 -19.43
N LEU A 598 7.72 9.05 -19.22
CA LEU A 598 7.53 8.45 -17.90
C LEU A 598 8.87 8.13 -17.25
N LEU A 599 9.04 8.52 -15.99
CA LEU A 599 10.23 8.22 -15.18
C LEU A 599 9.84 7.43 -13.91
N PRO A 600 10.70 6.52 -13.44
CA PRO A 600 10.50 5.87 -12.15
C PRO A 600 10.74 6.88 -11.03
N CYS A 601 9.71 7.12 -10.23
CA CYS A 601 9.81 7.97 -9.05
C CYS A 601 9.33 7.23 -7.81
N SER A 602 10.02 7.44 -6.69
CA SER A 602 9.64 6.90 -5.39
C SER A 602 8.26 7.39 -4.99
N VAL A 603 7.43 6.47 -4.47
CA VAL A 603 6.09 6.79 -3.97
C VAL A 603 5.86 6.28 -2.56
N ASP A 604 4.97 6.95 -1.84
CA ASP A 604 4.40 6.47 -0.59
C ASP A 604 2.87 6.58 -0.60
N LEU A 605 2.22 6.12 0.46
CA LEU A 605 0.78 6.16 0.63
C LEU A 605 0.41 6.67 2.02
N ARG A 606 -0.36 7.75 2.12
CA ARG A 606 -1.03 8.12 3.37
C ARG A 606 -2.45 7.59 3.38
N ALA A 607 -2.75 6.67 4.29
CA ALA A 607 -4.10 6.20 4.56
C ALA A 607 -4.71 6.94 5.74
N PHE A 608 -6.03 7.08 5.75
CA PHE A 608 -6.75 7.80 6.81
C PHE A 608 -7.63 6.86 7.61
N VAL A 609 -7.56 6.97 8.93
CA VAL A 609 -8.42 6.23 9.86
C VAL A 609 -9.24 7.22 10.66
N TYR A 610 -10.55 7.02 10.64
CA TYR A 610 -11.50 7.79 11.43
C TYR A 610 -11.95 6.96 12.62
N LEU A 611 -11.83 7.54 13.81
CA LEU A 611 -12.16 6.91 15.08
C LEU A 611 -13.31 7.67 15.74
N GLY A 612 -14.49 7.05 15.73
CA GLY A 612 -15.62 7.44 16.57
C GLY A 612 -15.91 6.31 17.55
N ALA A 613 -17.13 5.77 17.53
CA ALA A 613 -17.47 4.54 18.28
C ALA A 613 -16.65 3.30 17.84
N ARG A 614 -16.10 3.32 16.62
CA ARG A 614 -15.23 2.28 16.06
C ARG A 614 -14.23 2.91 15.09
N ALA A 615 -13.09 2.25 14.89
CA ALA A 615 -12.14 2.62 13.85
C ALA A 615 -12.68 2.24 12.47
N VAL A 616 -12.67 3.20 11.53
CA VAL A 616 -13.01 3.00 10.12
C VAL A 616 -11.90 3.58 9.26
N VAL A 617 -11.28 2.75 8.43
CA VAL A 617 -10.34 3.24 7.41
C VAL A 617 -11.13 3.84 6.26
N ALA A 618 -10.88 5.12 5.97
CA ALA A 618 -11.57 5.84 4.92
C ALA A 618 -11.24 5.21 3.55
N PRO A 619 -12.20 5.11 2.61
CA PRO A 619 -11.98 4.59 1.26
C PRO A 619 -11.23 5.58 0.36
N VAL A 620 -10.23 6.26 0.92
CA VAL A 620 -9.37 7.23 0.25
C VAL A 620 -7.96 7.15 0.83
N ALA A 621 -6.96 7.37 -0.01
CA ALA A 621 -5.58 7.48 0.39
C ALA A 621 -4.86 8.47 -0.53
N LEU A 622 -3.90 9.21 0.02
CA LEU A 622 -3.07 10.13 -0.74
C LEU A 622 -1.77 9.43 -1.11
N THR A 623 -1.54 9.21 -2.40
CA THR A 623 -0.22 8.82 -2.88
C THR A 623 0.61 10.07 -3.08
N ARG A 624 1.78 10.16 -2.45
CA ARG A 624 2.77 11.21 -2.71
C ARG A 624 3.89 10.61 -3.57
N VAL A 625 4.48 11.46 -4.41
CA VAL A 625 5.53 11.07 -5.34
C VAL A 625 6.71 12.04 -5.24
N ALA A 626 7.92 11.50 -5.14
CA ALA A 626 9.13 12.29 -5.12
C ALA A 626 9.48 12.83 -6.53
N PRO A 627 10.19 13.96 -6.62
CA PRO A 627 10.84 14.34 -7.87
C PRO A 627 11.78 13.24 -8.39
N PRO A 628 12.02 13.15 -9.71
CA PRO A 628 12.98 12.19 -10.27
C PRO A 628 14.34 12.26 -9.56
N GLY A 629 14.87 11.11 -9.13
CA GLY A 629 16.15 11.00 -8.42
C GLY A 629 16.11 11.35 -6.93
N SER A 630 14.95 11.70 -6.37
CA SER A 630 14.77 11.95 -4.94
C SER A 630 14.07 10.78 -4.24
N LEU A 631 14.45 10.52 -2.99
CA LEU A 631 13.72 9.65 -2.06
C LEU A 631 12.73 10.43 -1.18
N ILE A 632 12.79 11.77 -1.22
CA ILE A 632 11.97 12.64 -0.39
C ILE A 632 10.71 13.02 -1.14
N VAL A 633 9.58 12.53 -0.64
CA VAL A 633 8.22 12.70 -1.21
C VAL A 633 7.48 13.93 -0.65
N ASN A 634 8.10 14.70 0.26
CA ASN A 634 7.45 15.85 0.90
C ASN A 634 7.19 16.99 -0.12
N SER A 635 5.99 17.56 -0.08
CA SER A 635 5.55 18.63 -0.99
C SER A 635 6.37 19.91 -0.84
N SER A 636 6.88 20.20 0.36
CA SER A 636 7.81 21.32 0.61
C SER A 636 9.14 21.23 -0.14
N ARG A 637 9.51 20.04 -0.64
CA ARG A 637 10.71 19.79 -1.46
C ARG A 637 10.37 19.38 -2.90
N GLY A 638 9.20 19.77 -3.40
CA GLY A 638 8.77 19.54 -4.79
C GLY A 638 8.09 18.19 -5.02
N GLY A 639 7.74 17.45 -3.97
CA GLY A 639 6.92 16.24 -4.09
C GLY A 639 5.52 16.53 -4.64
N GLY A 640 5.03 15.65 -5.51
CA GLY A 640 3.68 15.70 -6.07
C GLY A 640 2.74 14.67 -5.48
N SER A 641 1.55 14.55 -6.06
CA SER A 641 0.54 13.56 -5.69
C SER A 641 0.04 12.76 -6.89
N LYS A 642 -0.58 11.60 -6.63
CA LYS A 642 -1.26 10.76 -7.63
C LYS A 642 -2.66 10.40 -7.13
N ASP A 643 -3.61 10.25 -8.05
CA ASP A 643 -4.86 9.55 -7.73
C ASP A 643 -4.54 8.11 -7.32
N THR A 644 -5.19 7.64 -6.26
CA THR A 644 -5.02 6.28 -5.74
C THR A 644 -6.32 5.51 -5.92
N TRP A 645 -6.27 4.45 -6.71
CA TRP A 645 -7.37 3.53 -6.99
C TRP A 645 -7.32 2.37 -6.00
N LEU A 646 -8.10 2.50 -4.92
CA LEU A 646 -8.32 1.46 -3.93
C LEU A 646 -9.43 0.51 -4.42
N LEU A 647 -9.12 -0.77 -4.56
CA LEU A 647 -10.09 -1.79 -4.98
C LEU A 647 -10.71 -2.51 -3.78
N SER A 648 -11.92 -3.07 -3.97
CA SER A 648 -12.71 -3.78 -2.95
C SER A 648 -12.48 -5.29 -2.89
#